data_AF-A1VVN8-F1
#
_entry.id   AF-A1VVN8-F1
#
_cell.length_a   1.000
_cell.length_b   1.000
_cell.length_c   1.000
_cell.angle_alpha   90.00
_cell.angle_beta   90.00
_cell.angle_gamma   90.00
#
_symmetry.space_group_name_H-M   'P 1'
#
loop_
_entity.id
_entity.type
_entity.pdbx_description
1 polymer ?
#
loop_
_entity_poly.entity_id
_entity_poly.type
_entity_poly.pdbx_seq_one_letter_code
_entity_poly.pdbx_strand_id
1 'polypeptide(L)'
;MFPQGDLFAIGYALADHLGITSAEPDLGIDVYRDPDALQPELRAETAFVTGLCRAEGEPPADKQWALKTTRLDSARELGDGRGSLVGHLDTGLTDHAELDADLFALDLAADILDGDQDPTDPLSKGMANPGHGTSTVSVLASRTTGEIVGAAPGAKVVPIRCIEDVKVFNTAPVAKAISYATAAGCHVISMSLGGIAGRALHAAVKQAVHKDVIVVAAAGNCVGIVVWPARYAEVIAVGGTNILDKAWKGSSKGSRVTVSAPAEFVWRAERTSLAADKHLISAGQGTSYATALVAGAAACWLSAHGREKVVAVARQRGITVCSLFGAALRATARRPQGWDGDLGAGVLDALALLQLPLDAIPAASAETTATPESSLGDFLDEEIGLGQADPAFDAERYETEISAIALSHASFDQPLIALTEAAKSIATKPSVHLRNAANISSDLRVRRFGQTRSSSVSLPTAPPRVPEDFSRVRLALPSGTLVEGTTSSASLEATRDFLAAGGEKILIDRARKILSGTRATHDQANEIAQSISALLDEVKSNAPRSALGKLGLEALVAMTGRPALRVINGDVDHEDPRAESWGGAIYNIKAGASFKLRLDAVGRIDLDGEHQGTGFVVGQGLILTNRHVLQQIAFPIPRRNKPDAWILNDGDCVIDFAEDPSYGSAPSRFKILEVLRAGDDFIDMNAIDLRKVDAAVLRIAEKSTAGDMAAPPPLDVSLSPSLTNPTEQIAIIGYPAQPNLIRIGTTNKVDYEVMDRLQAIFGADYGSKYFSPGKVIVAPFPGVIPGITRVHDATTLGGCSGSLVASFAKPMNAAALHFGGAFRSGNYAHTLPELKSLGFFDGLAINWVP
;
A
#
# COMPACT_ATOMS: atom_id res chain seq x y z
N MET A 1 3.29 1.46 -3.57
CA MET A 1 2.54 1.44 -2.29
C MET A 1 3.57 1.59 -1.19
N PHE A 2 3.36 2.48 -0.22
CA PHE A 2 4.33 2.67 0.87
C PHE A 2 4.32 1.48 1.84
N PRO A 3 5.44 1.15 2.49
CA PRO A 3 5.44 0.21 3.60
C PRO A 3 4.44 0.62 4.69
N GLN A 4 3.80 -0.38 5.30
CA GLN A 4 2.77 -0.16 6.32
C GLN A 4 3.25 0.69 7.50
N GLY A 5 4.48 0.47 8.00
CA GLY A 5 5.06 1.28 9.07
C GLY A 5 5.21 2.77 8.71
N ASP A 6 5.46 3.09 7.44
CA ASP A 6 5.56 4.48 6.98
C ASP A 6 4.19 5.16 6.97
N LEU A 7 3.13 4.43 6.59
CA LEU A 7 1.76 4.93 6.64
C LEU A 7 1.32 5.28 8.06
N PHE A 8 1.66 4.43 9.04
CA PHE A 8 1.44 4.72 10.45
C PHE A 8 2.25 5.93 10.92
N ALA A 9 3.53 6.04 10.53
CA ALA A 9 4.35 7.19 10.86
C ALA A 9 3.75 8.51 10.36
N ILE A 10 3.21 8.52 9.14
CA ILE A 10 2.47 9.66 8.59
C ILE A 10 1.22 9.94 9.41
N GLY A 11 0.43 8.90 9.75
CA GLY A 11 -0.76 9.03 10.58
C GLY A 11 -0.50 9.69 11.94
N TYR A 12 0.51 9.22 12.68
CA TYR A 12 0.85 9.81 13.98
C TYR A 12 1.33 11.25 13.88
N ALA A 13 2.19 11.54 12.90
CA ALA A 13 2.69 12.89 12.71
C ALA A 13 1.57 13.86 12.25
N LEU A 14 0.61 13.39 11.44
CA LEU A 14 -0.60 14.15 11.12
C LEU A 14 -1.44 14.42 12.37
N ALA A 15 -1.61 13.40 13.23
CA ALA A 15 -2.36 13.55 14.47
C ALA A 15 -1.74 14.61 15.38
N ASP A 16 -0.42 14.56 15.58
CA ASP A 16 0.33 15.52 16.38
C ASP A 16 0.29 16.93 15.78
N HIS A 17 0.52 17.04 14.46
CA HIS A 17 0.55 18.32 13.76
C HIS A 17 -0.79 19.04 13.77
N LEU A 18 -1.88 18.29 13.60
CA LEU A 18 -3.24 18.83 13.57
C LEU A 18 -3.88 18.93 14.96
N GLY A 19 -3.24 18.39 16.00
CA GLY A 19 -3.78 18.32 17.36
C GLY A 19 -5.07 17.50 17.45
N ILE A 20 -5.21 16.48 16.59
CA ILE A 20 -6.38 15.59 16.57
C ILE A 20 -6.10 14.30 17.35
N THR A 21 -7.16 13.67 17.84
CA THR A 21 -7.07 12.47 18.70
C THR A 21 -6.43 11.26 18.00
N SER A 22 -6.72 11.05 16.71
CA SER A 22 -6.08 10.00 15.91
C SER A 22 -6.16 10.33 14.42
N ALA A 23 -5.19 9.80 13.67
CA ALA A 23 -5.23 9.68 12.21
C ALA A 23 -4.67 8.30 11.85
N GLU A 24 -5.56 7.38 11.51
CA GLU A 24 -5.23 6.00 11.18
C GLU A 24 -5.16 5.84 9.65
N PRO A 25 -4.11 5.19 9.12
CA PRO A 25 -3.99 4.98 7.69
C PRO A 25 -4.99 3.92 7.19
N ASP A 26 -5.43 4.07 5.95
CA ASP A 26 -5.99 2.95 5.19
C ASP A 26 -4.84 2.07 4.70
N LEU A 27 -4.79 0.82 5.17
CA LEU A 27 -3.73 -0.11 4.80
C LEU A 27 -4.04 -0.91 3.54
N GLY A 28 -5.23 -0.77 2.96
CA GLY A 28 -5.68 -1.59 1.83
C GLY A 28 -5.86 -3.07 2.17
N ILE A 29 -6.21 -3.87 1.16
CA ILE A 29 -6.62 -5.28 1.29
C ILE A 29 -5.51 -6.31 1.02
N ASP A 30 -4.30 -5.87 0.62
CA ASP A 30 -3.24 -6.74 0.08
C ASP A 30 -2.56 -7.67 1.11
N VAL A 31 -3.05 -7.71 2.35
CA VAL A 31 -2.44 -8.46 3.46
C VAL A 31 -3.10 -9.83 3.69
N TYR A 32 -4.33 -10.08 3.21
CA TYR A 32 -5.04 -11.33 3.56
C TYR A 32 -6.09 -11.75 2.49
N ARG A 33 -6.17 -13.04 2.12
CA ARG A 33 -7.11 -13.56 1.10
C ARG A 33 -8.03 -14.66 1.66
N ASP A 34 -9.33 -14.50 1.47
CA ASP A 34 -10.40 -15.35 1.99
C ASP A 34 -10.45 -16.72 1.27
N PRO A 35 -10.71 -17.84 1.97
CA PRO A 35 -10.95 -19.14 1.34
C PRO A 35 -12.12 -19.21 0.33
N ASP A 36 -13.09 -18.32 0.41
CA ASP A 36 -14.23 -18.28 -0.52
C ASP A 36 -14.10 -17.21 -1.64
N ALA A 37 -12.97 -16.47 -1.70
CA ALA A 37 -12.73 -15.50 -2.76
C ALA A 37 -12.45 -16.19 -4.11
N LEU A 38 -13.43 -16.20 -4.99
CA LEU A 38 -13.28 -16.60 -6.40
C LEU A 38 -12.39 -15.59 -7.15
N GLN A 39 -11.15 -15.93 -7.56
CA GLN A 39 -10.53 -15.56 -8.87
C GLN A 39 -9.04 -16.00 -9.10
N PRO A 40 -8.51 -15.98 -10.36
CA PRO A 40 -7.88 -17.15 -11.02
C PRO A 40 -6.34 -17.06 -11.23
N GLU A 41 -5.61 -16.19 -10.54
CA GLU A 41 -4.16 -16.03 -10.79
C GLU A 41 -3.33 -16.36 -9.55
N LEU A 42 -2.82 -17.60 -9.53
CA LEU A 42 -1.92 -18.14 -8.51
C LEU A 42 -0.48 -17.62 -8.72
N ARG A 43 0.13 -17.10 -7.65
CA ARG A 43 1.55 -17.39 -7.36
C ARG A 43 1.61 -18.66 -6.52
N ALA A 44 2.48 -19.59 -6.92
CA ALA A 44 2.48 -20.99 -6.49
C ALA A 44 2.72 -21.25 -4.99
N GLU A 45 3.15 -20.25 -4.20
CA GLU A 45 3.49 -20.43 -2.79
C GLU A 45 2.32 -20.14 -1.82
N THR A 46 1.29 -19.41 -2.23
CA THR A 46 0.16 -18.97 -1.35
C THR A 46 -1.08 -19.84 -1.46
N ALA A 47 -1.20 -20.63 -2.53
CA ALA A 47 -2.33 -21.55 -2.75
C ALA A 47 -2.40 -22.71 -1.76
N PHE A 48 -1.31 -22.96 -1.01
CA PHE A 48 -1.20 -24.07 -0.08
C PHE A 48 -1.96 -23.81 1.24
N VAL A 49 -2.02 -22.56 1.72
CA VAL A 49 -2.60 -22.22 3.04
C VAL A 49 -4.13 -22.16 2.98
N THR A 50 -4.69 -21.68 1.87
CA THR A 50 -6.14 -21.51 1.68
C THR A 50 -6.90 -22.84 1.55
N GLY A 51 -6.26 -23.88 0.99
CA GLY A 51 -6.85 -25.22 0.88
C GLY A 51 -6.93 -25.96 2.22
N LEU A 52 -6.11 -25.60 3.21
CA LEU A 52 -5.98 -26.33 4.48
C LEU A 52 -7.12 -26.03 5.47
N CYS A 53 -7.81 -24.90 5.36
CA CYS A 53 -8.87 -24.49 6.29
C CYS A 53 -10.29 -24.78 5.80
N ARG A 54 -10.46 -25.15 4.53
CA ARG A 54 -11.75 -25.53 3.95
C ARG A 54 -12.16 -26.89 4.50
N ALA A 55 -13.42 -27.02 4.94
CA ALA A 55 -13.92 -28.31 5.37
C ALA A 55 -14.02 -29.26 4.17
N GLU A 56 -13.44 -30.45 4.29
CA GLU A 56 -13.60 -31.54 3.33
C GLU A 56 -14.82 -32.38 3.75
N GLY A 57 -15.89 -32.39 2.94
CA GLY A 57 -17.09 -33.17 3.23
C GLY A 57 -18.31 -32.71 2.45
N GLU A 58 -19.40 -33.49 2.54
CA GLU A 58 -20.70 -33.11 2.00
C GLU A 58 -21.53 -32.37 3.06
N PRO A 59 -22.22 -31.28 2.70
CA PRO A 59 -23.08 -30.56 3.63
C PRO A 59 -24.30 -31.42 4.03
N PRO A 60 -24.87 -31.22 5.23
CA PRO A 60 -26.07 -31.95 5.65
C PRO A 60 -27.23 -31.71 4.67
N ALA A 61 -27.96 -32.78 4.32
CA ALA A 61 -29.13 -32.68 3.45
C ALA A 61 -30.26 -31.84 4.07
N ASP A 62 -30.34 -31.79 5.40
CA ASP A 62 -31.28 -30.93 6.13
C ASP A 62 -30.80 -29.47 6.10
N LYS A 63 -31.48 -28.65 5.29
CA LYS A 63 -31.15 -27.23 5.12
C LYS A 63 -31.33 -26.39 6.39
N GLN A 64 -32.06 -26.90 7.39
CA GLN A 64 -32.33 -26.20 8.64
C GLN A 64 -31.50 -26.73 9.82
N TRP A 65 -30.50 -27.59 9.57
CA TRP A 65 -29.72 -28.22 10.64
C TRP A 65 -29.13 -27.20 11.63
N ALA A 66 -28.64 -26.05 11.15
CA ALA A 66 -28.05 -25.01 11.99
C ALA A 66 -29.06 -24.40 12.98
N LEU A 67 -30.32 -24.22 12.55
CA LEU A 67 -31.40 -23.75 13.42
C LEU A 67 -31.78 -24.80 14.47
N LYS A 68 -31.79 -26.08 14.09
CA LYS A 68 -32.10 -27.19 15.01
C LYS A 68 -31.00 -27.37 16.06
N THR A 69 -29.74 -27.31 15.65
CA THR A 69 -28.58 -27.43 16.55
C THR A 69 -28.55 -26.32 17.61
N THR A 70 -28.99 -25.12 17.22
CA THR A 70 -29.11 -23.96 18.12
C THR A 70 -30.46 -23.84 18.81
N ARG A 71 -31.40 -24.75 18.52
CA ARG A 71 -32.79 -24.76 18.98
C ARG A 71 -33.56 -23.46 18.67
N LEU A 72 -33.13 -22.73 17.64
CA LEU A 72 -33.80 -21.52 17.14
C LEU A 72 -35.15 -21.86 16.51
N ASP A 73 -35.27 -23.01 15.86
CA ASP A 73 -36.54 -23.53 15.33
C ASP A 73 -37.64 -23.62 16.40
N SER A 74 -37.27 -24.12 17.60
CA SER A 74 -38.18 -24.26 18.74
C SER A 74 -38.37 -22.94 19.50
N ALA A 75 -37.33 -22.12 19.62
CA ALA A 75 -37.37 -20.85 20.36
C ALA A 75 -38.32 -19.81 19.75
N ARG A 76 -38.60 -19.93 18.45
CA ARG A 76 -39.46 -18.98 17.70
C ARG A 76 -40.91 -18.93 18.16
N GLU A 77 -41.40 -19.95 18.88
CA GLU A 77 -42.71 -19.91 19.52
C GLU A 77 -42.77 -18.88 20.66
N LEU A 78 -41.63 -18.59 21.29
CA LEU A 78 -41.50 -17.61 22.38
C LEU A 78 -41.22 -16.20 21.85
N GLY A 79 -40.40 -16.10 20.80
CA GLY A 79 -40.09 -14.85 20.11
C GLY A 79 -39.39 -15.12 18.80
N ASP A 80 -39.88 -14.54 17.71
CA ASP A 80 -39.37 -14.73 16.35
C ASP A 80 -38.65 -13.51 15.78
N GLY A 81 -38.40 -12.50 16.63
CA GLY A 81 -37.75 -11.24 16.28
C GLY A 81 -38.71 -10.10 15.99
N ARG A 82 -40.04 -10.31 16.02
CA ARG A 82 -41.02 -9.25 15.82
C ARG A 82 -40.79 -8.04 16.74
N GLY A 83 -40.76 -6.85 16.14
CA GLY A 83 -40.50 -5.59 16.84
C GLY A 83 -39.01 -5.26 17.03
N SER A 84 -38.10 -6.15 16.61
CA SER A 84 -36.66 -5.90 16.62
C SER A 84 -36.20 -5.32 15.28
N LEU A 85 -35.41 -4.25 15.35
CA LEU A 85 -34.70 -3.65 14.21
C LEU A 85 -33.22 -4.05 14.27
N VAL A 86 -32.72 -4.70 13.23
CA VAL A 86 -31.34 -5.23 13.18
C VAL A 86 -30.55 -4.51 12.09
N GLY A 87 -29.51 -3.76 12.47
CA GLY A 87 -28.57 -3.18 11.52
C GLY A 87 -27.60 -4.25 11.04
N HIS A 88 -27.59 -4.53 9.74
CA HIS A 88 -26.70 -5.53 9.14
C HIS A 88 -25.62 -4.83 8.33
N LEU A 89 -24.41 -4.77 8.90
CA LEU A 89 -23.27 -4.03 8.37
C LEU A 89 -22.38 -4.99 7.60
N ASP A 90 -22.40 -4.89 6.27
CA ASP A 90 -21.77 -5.87 5.39
C ASP A 90 -21.52 -5.27 3.97
N THR A 91 -21.39 -6.11 2.95
CA THR A 91 -21.14 -5.71 1.55
C THR A 91 -22.35 -5.12 0.82
N GLY A 92 -23.49 -5.06 1.49
CA GLY A 92 -24.76 -4.64 0.92
C GLY A 92 -25.73 -5.80 0.68
N LEU A 93 -26.82 -5.50 -0.01
CA LEU A 93 -27.93 -6.42 -0.30
C LEU A 93 -28.10 -6.58 -1.81
N THR A 94 -28.31 -7.80 -2.27
CA THR A 94 -28.75 -8.10 -3.64
C THR A 94 -30.07 -8.87 -3.61
N ASP A 95 -30.80 -8.87 -4.72
CA ASP A 95 -32.06 -9.60 -4.79
C ASP A 95 -31.84 -11.13 -4.85
N HIS A 96 -32.65 -11.87 -4.08
CA HIS A 96 -32.62 -13.32 -4.00
C HIS A 96 -34.00 -13.86 -3.61
N ALA A 97 -34.38 -15.03 -4.12
CA ALA A 97 -35.72 -15.61 -3.93
C ALA A 97 -36.06 -16.03 -2.49
N GLU A 98 -35.06 -16.10 -1.62
CA GLU A 98 -35.21 -16.39 -0.18
C GLU A 98 -35.45 -15.12 0.66
N LEU A 99 -35.23 -13.94 0.06
CA LEU A 99 -35.22 -12.63 0.74
C LEU A 99 -36.33 -11.74 0.16
N ASP A 100 -37.48 -11.74 0.82
CA ASP A 100 -38.59 -10.87 0.47
C ASP A 100 -38.31 -9.42 0.90
N ALA A 101 -38.75 -8.45 0.10
CA ALA A 101 -38.46 -7.03 0.34
C ALA A 101 -39.04 -6.52 1.67
N ASP A 102 -40.11 -7.14 2.17
CA ASP A 102 -40.73 -6.79 3.44
C ASP A 102 -39.90 -7.21 4.66
N LEU A 103 -38.85 -8.02 4.51
CA LEU A 103 -37.90 -8.30 5.60
C LEU A 103 -37.04 -7.06 5.92
N PHE A 104 -36.95 -6.11 5.00
CA PHE A 104 -36.02 -4.99 5.08
C PHE A 104 -36.71 -3.65 5.35
N ALA A 105 -36.12 -2.84 6.22
CA ALA A 105 -36.45 -1.43 6.42
C ALA A 105 -35.59 -0.58 5.47
N LEU A 106 -35.90 -0.64 4.17
CA LEU A 106 -35.11 0.01 3.11
C LEU A 106 -35.14 1.55 3.20
N ASP A 107 -36.13 2.12 3.88
CA ASP A 107 -36.21 3.55 4.19
C ASP A 107 -35.14 4.02 5.19
N LEU A 108 -34.53 3.09 5.92
CA LEU A 108 -33.42 3.33 6.85
C LEU A 108 -32.09 2.80 6.33
N ALA A 109 -32.06 2.16 5.15
CA ALA A 109 -30.85 1.57 4.58
C ALA A 109 -29.80 2.63 4.22
N ALA A 110 -28.53 2.23 4.15
CA ALA A 110 -27.44 3.15 3.82
C ALA A 110 -26.32 2.52 3.02
N ASP A 111 -25.68 3.34 2.19
CA ASP A 111 -24.36 3.09 1.64
C ASP A 111 -23.36 4.07 2.24
N ILE A 112 -22.48 3.54 3.09
CA ILE A 112 -21.45 4.34 3.75
C ILE A 112 -20.28 4.64 2.81
N LEU A 113 -20.03 3.75 1.84
CA LEU A 113 -18.92 3.83 0.89
C LEU A 113 -19.20 4.91 -0.16
N ASP A 114 -20.39 4.86 -0.76
CA ASP A 114 -20.80 5.78 -1.82
C ASP A 114 -21.53 7.02 -1.27
N GLY A 115 -21.92 6.99 0.01
CA GLY A 115 -22.47 8.14 0.73
C GLY A 115 -23.93 8.45 0.41
N ASP A 116 -24.70 7.42 0.06
CA ASP A 116 -26.13 7.52 -0.23
C ASP A 116 -26.98 6.54 0.61
N GLN A 117 -28.19 6.23 0.16
CA GLN A 117 -29.15 5.37 0.85
C GLN A 117 -29.43 4.07 0.09
N ASP A 118 -28.65 3.75 -0.94
CA ASP A 118 -28.82 2.54 -1.75
C ASP A 118 -27.90 1.42 -1.21
N PRO A 119 -28.41 0.47 -0.42
CA PRO A 119 -27.57 -0.57 0.18
C PRO A 119 -27.15 -1.65 -0.84
N THR A 120 -27.38 -1.44 -2.14
CA THR A 120 -27.20 -2.48 -3.16
C THR A 120 -25.74 -2.97 -3.19
N ASP A 121 -25.56 -4.28 -3.07
CA ASP A 121 -24.28 -4.91 -3.36
C ASP A 121 -24.10 -4.92 -4.90
N PRO A 122 -23.07 -4.23 -5.45
CA PRO A 122 -22.90 -4.13 -6.88
C PRO A 122 -22.46 -5.46 -7.54
N LEU A 123 -22.12 -6.48 -6.73
CA LEU A 123 -21.59 -7.77 -7.18
C LEU A 123 -20.44 -7.62 -8.17
N SER A 124 -19.61 -6.60 -7.95
CA SER A 124 -18.57 -6.20 -8.88
C SER A 124 -17.38 -7.15 -8.80
N LYS A 125 -16.68 -7.35 -9.92
CA LYS A 125 -15.45 -8.17 -9.96
C LYS A 125 -14.30 -7.59 -9.13
N GLY A 126 -14.39 -6.32 -8.75
CA GLY A 126 -13.39 -5.64 -7.91
C GLY A 126 -13.57 -5.91 -6.41
N MET A 127 -14.74 -6.41 -5.99
CA MET A 127 -14.99 -6.78 -4.61
C MET A 127 -14.32 -8.11 -4.27
N ALA A 128 -13.77 -8.21 -3.07
CA ALA A 128 -13.22 -9.47 -2.58
C ALA A 128 -14.33 -10.46 -2.19
N ASN A 129 -15.46 -9.96 -1.70
CA ASN A 129 -16.56 -10.76 -1.17
C ASN A 129 -17.94 -10.35 -1.74
N PRO A 130 -18.14 -10.35 -3.07
CA PRO A 130 -19.42 -9.95 -3.67
C PRO A 130 -20.57 -10.85 -3.18
N GLY A 131 -21.66 -10.24 -2.72
CA GLY A 131 -22.86 -10.93 -2.26
C GLY A 131 -22.77 -11.51 -0.83
N HIS A 132 -21.69 -11.22 -0.10
CA HIS A 132 -21.51 -11.72 1.26
C HIS A 132 -22.60 -11.22 2.21
N GLY A 133 -22.97 -9.94 2.14
CA GLY A 133 -24.07 -9.38 2.95
C GLY A 133 -25.42 -10.05 2.71
N THR A 134 -25.69 -10.46 1.48
CA THR A 134 -26.90 -11.22 1.12
C THR A 134 -26.86 -12.65 1.66
N SER A 135 -25.67 -13.27 1.62
CA SER A 135 -25.44 -14.60 2.18
C SER A 135 -25.69 -14.60 3.69
N THR A 136 -25.09 -13.67 4.43
CA THR A 136 -25.18 -13.61 5.88
C THR A 136 -26.57 -13.18 6.36
N VAL A 137 -27.20 -12.21 5.70
CA VAL A 137 -28.54 -11.77 6.08
C VAL A 137 -29.61 -12.85 5.84
N SER A 138 -29.40 -13.77 4.88
CA SER A 138 -30.30 -14.91 4.67
C SER A 138 -30.34 -15.85 5.88
N VAL A 139 -29.20 -16.07 6.54
CA VAL A 139 -29.14 -16.86 7.78
C VAL A 139 -29.83 -16.12 8.94
N LEU A 140 -29.85 -14.79 8.92
CA LEU A 140 -30.50 -13.97 9.94
C LEU A 140 -32.02 -13.92 9.76
N ALA A 141 -32.52 -13.61 8.56
CA ALA A 141 -33.89 -13.15 8.36
C ALA A 141 -34.68 -13.84 7.24
N SER A 142 -34.14 -14.84 6.51
CA SER A 142 -34.91 -15.52 5.45
C SER A 142 -36.30 -15.96 5.92
N ARG A 143 -37.27 -15.85 5.01
CA ARG A 143 -38.68 -16.16 5.27
C ARG A 143 -38.90 -17.62 5.70
N THR A 144 -40.06 -17.89 6.28
CA THR A 144 -40.40 -19.22 6.81
C THR A 144 -40.89 -20.22 5.76
N THR A 145 -41.23 -19.73 4.57
CA THR A 145 -41.77 -20.52 3.46
C THR A 145 -40.75 -20.81 2.37
N GLY A 146 -39.50 -20.39 2.55
CA GLY A 146 -38.39 -20.62 1.63
C GLY A 146 -37.76 -22.00 1.80
N GLU A 147 -36.74 -22.28 1.00
CA GLU A 147 -35.94 -23.50 1.14
C GLU A 147 -34.98 -23.43 2.34
N ILE A 148 -34.61 -22.21 2.74
CA ILE A 148 -33.92 -21.91 4.00
C ILE A 148 -34.79 -21.00 4.86
N VAL A 149 -34.46 -20.92 6.15
CA VAL A 149 -35.20 -20.10 7.11
C VAL A 149 -34.20 -19.32 7.94
N GLY A 150 -34.47 -18.05 8.18
CA GLY A 150 -33.65 -17.20 9.02
C GLY A 150 -33.82 -17.51 10.51
N ALA A 151 -32.83 -17.11 11.30
CA ALA A 151 -32.87 -17.19 12.77
C ALA A 151 -34.01 -16.36 13.39
N ALA A 152 -34.31 -15.18 12.82
CA ALA A 152 -35.30 -14.22 13.29
C ALA A 152 -36.15 -13.66 12.14
N PRO A 153 -37.01 -14.49 11.51
CA PRO A 153 -37.79 -14.08 10.33
C PRO A 153 -38.87 -13.03 10.63
N GLY A 154 -39.16 -12.74 11.90
CA GLY A 154 -40.05 -11.67 12.31
C GLY A 154 -39.35 -10.32 12.49
N ALA A 155 -38.01 -10.27 12.48
CA ALA A 155 -37.26 -9.03 12.62
C ALA A 155 -37.29 -8.19 11.33
N LYS A 156 -37.08 -6.88 11.47
CA LYS A 156 -36.79 -5.99 10.34
C LYS A 156 -35.30 -5.75 10.26
N VAL A 157 -34.72 -5.89 9.08
CA VAL A 157 -33.29 -5.67 8.86
C VAL A 157 -33.05 -4.33 8.17
N VAL A 158 -32.10 -3.54 8.66
CA VAL A 158 -31.58 -2.33 8.02
C VAL A 158 -30.26 -2.71 7.35
N PRO A 159 -30.23 -2.94 6.02
CA PRO A 159 -28.99 -3.25 5.32
C PRO A 159 -28.12 -1.99 5.23
N ILE A 160 -26.86 -2.10 5.64
CA ILE A 160 -25.89 -1.01 5.63
C ILE A 160 -24.63 -1.49 4.91
N ARG A 161 -24.42 -1.02 3.68
CA ARG A 161 -23.21 -1.30 2.91
C ARG A 161 -22.06 -0.46 3.47
N CYS A 162 -21.03 -1.10 3.98
CA CYS A 162 -19.87 -0.39 4.56
C CYS A 162 -18.51 -1.02 4.27
N ILE A 163 -18.49 -2.14 3.57
CA ILE A 163 -17.27 -2.87 3.19
C ILE A 163 -17.41 -3.48 1.80
N GLU A 164 -16.29 -3.77 1.16
CA GLU A 164 -16.22 -4.59 -0.07
C GLU A 164 -15.42 -5.88 0.13
N ASP A 165 -14.74 -5.97 1.26
CA ASP A 165 -13.99 -7.12 1.79
C ASP A 165 -14.33 -7.24 3.28
N VAL A 166 -14.57 -8.47 3.74
CA VAL A 166 -14.84 -8.75 5.16
C VAL A 166 -13.64 -8.48 6.06
N LYS A 167 -12.44 -8.33 5.47
CA LYS A 167 -11.20 -7.97 6.15
C LYS A 167 -11.08 -6.48 6.29
N VAL A 168 -11.20 -6.01 7.52
CA VAL A 168 -11.27 -4.58 7.82
C VAL A 168 -9.89 -4.03 8.17
N PHE A 169 -9.24 -3.43 7.18
CA PHE A 169 -7.99 -2.68 7.34
C PHE A 169 -8.18 -1.16 7.20
N ASN A 170 -9.37 -0.74 6.76
CA ASN A 170 -9.87 0.61 6.89
C ASN A 170 -11.09 0.58 7.83
N THR A 171 -10.89 1.02 9.07
CA THR A 171 -11.89 0.90 10.13
C THR A 171 -12.95 2.02 10.08
N ALA A 172 -12.70 3.10 9.34
CA ALA A 172 -13.53 4.31 9.35
C ALA A 172 -14.94 4.09 8.75
N PRO A 173 -15.13 3.41 7.60
CA PRO A 173 -16.46 3.08 7.09
C PRO A 173 -17.28 2.27 8.09
N VAL A 174 -16.68 1.27 8.75
CA VAL A 174 -17.36 0.43 9.75
C VAL A 174 -17.75 1.25 10.98
N ALA A 175 -16.86 2.12 11.48
CA ALA A 175 -17.17 3.03 12.59
C ALA A 175 -18.36 3.96 12.27
N LYS A 176 -18.39 4.50 11.05
CA LYS A 176 -19.49 5.35 10.56
C LYS A 176 -20.78 4.55 10.41
N ALA A 177 -20.70 3.30 9.93
CA ALA A 177 -21.84 2.39 9.81
C ALA A 177 -22.47 2.04 11.17
N ILE A 178 -21.65 1.76 12.20
CA ILE A 178 -22.13 1.51 13.57
C ILE A 178 -22.85 2.75 14.12
N SER A 179 -22.24 3.92 13.93
CA SER A 179 -22.82 5.20 14.35
C SER A 179 -24.16 5.46 13.65
N TYR A 180 -24.24 5.16 12.35
CA TYR A 180 -25.45 5.27 11.56
C TYR A 180 -26.54 4.30 12.05
N ALA A 181 -26.24 3.01 12.19
CA ALA A 181 -27.19 2.00 12.68
C ALA A 181 -27.76 2.37 14.06
N THR A 182 -26.89 2.87 14.94
CA THR A 182 -27.27 3.37 16.26
C THR A 182 -28.21 4.57 16.17
N ALA A 183 -27.94 5.52 15.27
CA ALA A 183 -28.79 6.69 15.05
C ALA A 183 -30.13 6.33 14.39
N ALA A 184 -30.14 5.32 13.52
CA ALA A 184 -31.33 4.76 12.88
C ALA A 184 -32.22 3.95 13.85
N GLY A 185 -31.80 3.79 15.11
CA GLY A 185 -32.59 3.12 16.15
C GLY A 185 -32.50 1.60 16.12
N CYS A 186 -31.46 1.02 15.49
CA CYS A 186 -31.25 -0.42 15.53
C CYS A 186 -31.06 -0.91 16.97
N HIS A 187 -31.65 -2.07 17.29
CA HIS A 187 -31.55 -2.71 18.60
C HIS A 187 -30.39 -3.71 18.67
N VAL A 188 -30.07 -4.31 17.52
CA VAL A 188 -28.96 -5.25 17.34
C VAL A 188 -28.15 -4.79 16.13
N ILE A 189 -26.83 -4.87 16.23
CA ILE A 189 -25.90 -4.68 15.12
C ILE A 189 -25.21 -6.02 14.86
N SER A 190 -25.31 -6.50 13.62
CA SER A 190 -24.65 -7.71 13.12
C SER A 190 -23.49 -7.30 12.21
N MET A 191 -22.28 -7.78 12.53
CA MET A 191 -21.05 -7.48 11.78
C MET A 191 -20.31 -8.77 11.44
N SER A 192 -20.52 -9.26 10.22
CA SER A 192 -19.85 -10.45 9.69
C SER A 192 -18.51 -10.08 9.02
N LEU A 193 -17.67 -9.36 9.76
CA LEU A 193 -16.43 -8.75 9.30
C LEU A 193 -15.43 -8.66 10.45
N GLY A 194 -14.15 -8.49 10.13
CA GLY A 194 -13.15 -8.14 11.12
C GLY A 194 -11.74 -7.92 10.57
N GLY A 195 -10.86 -7.36 11.38
CA GLY A 195 -9.49 -7.02 11.01
C GLY A 195 -8.78 -6.32 12.16
N ILE A 196 -8.16 -5.17 11.87
CA ILE A 196 -7.34 -4.41 12.84
C ILE A 196 -8.20 -3.61 13.82
N ALA A 197 -7.62 -3.28 14.97
CA ALA A 197 -8.21 -2.33 15.91
C ALA A 197 -8.26 -0.92 15.29
N GLY A 198 -9.27 -0.12 15.64
CA GLY A 198 -9.32 1.30 15.29
C GLY A 198 -9.95 2.12 16.40
N ARG A 199 -9.40 3.29 16.70
CA ARG A 199 -9.87 4.15 17.79
C ARG A 199 -11.29 4.67 17.50
N ALA A 200 -11.54 5.08 16.26
CA ALA A 200 -12.87 5.50 15.83
C ALA A 200 -13.88 4.35 15.85
N LEU A 201 -13.44 3.14 15.47
CA LEU A 201 -14.26 1.92 15.52
C LEU A 201 -14.64 1.57 16.96
N HIS A 202 -13.68 1.56 17.89
CA HIS A 202 -13.95 1.28 19.29
C HIS A 202 -14.87 2.32 19.92
N ALA A 203 -14.66 3.60 19.61
CA ALA A 203 -15.54 4.68 20.07
C ALA A 203 -16.98 4.51 19.58
N ALA A 204 -17.18 4.13 18.32
CA ALA A 204 -18.50 3.85 17.77
C ALA A 204 -19.17 2.64 18.45
N VAL A 205 -18.42 1.57 18.71
CA VAL A 205 -18.88 0.40 19.48
C VAL A 205 -19.32 0.81 20.89
N LYS A 206 -18.47 1.52 21.63
CA LYS A 206 -18.77 2.03 22.98
C LYS A 206 -20.05 2.87 22.96
N GLN A 207 -20.19 3.76 21.98
CA GLN A 207 -21.38 4.60 21.84
C GLN A 207 -22.65 3.80 21.56
N ALA A 208 -22.59 2.79 20.67
CA ALA A 208 -23.72 1.92 20.38
C ALA A 208 -24.18 1.16 21.62
N VAL A 209 -23.23 0.54 22.34
CA VAL A 209 -23.50 -0.24 23.54
C VAL A 209 -24.04 0.63 24.69
N HIS A 210 -23.52 1.85 24.85
CA HIS A 210 -24.07 2.84 25.79
C HIS A 210 -25.50 3.31 25.43
N LYS A 211 -25.93 3.13 24.18
CA LYS A 211 -27.29 3.42 23.70
C LYS A 211 -28.18 2.18 23.68
N ASP A 212 -27.86 1.18 24.51
CA ASP A 212 -28.65 -0.04 24.68
C ASP A 212 -28.75 -0.90 23.40
N VAL A 213 -27.74 -0.83 22.52
CA VAL A 213 -27.62 -1.66 21.31
C VAL A 213 -26.77 -2.89 21.60
N ILE A 214 -27.23 -4.08 21.18
CA ILE A 214 -26.45 -5.31 21.23
C ILE A 214 -25.54 -5.34 19.99
N VAL A 215 -24.23 -5.45 20.18
CA VAL A 215 -23.26 -5.49 19.07
C VAL A 215 -22.67 -6.90 18.99
N VAL A 216 -22.82 -7.56 17.84
CA VAL A 216 -22.39 -8.93 17.60
C VAL A 216 -21.41 -8.96 16.43
N ALA A 217 -20.25 -9.61 16.58
CA ALA A 217 -19.24 -9.68 15.54
C ALA A 217 -18.54 -11.04 15.44
N ALA A 218 -18.08 -11.34 14.23
CA ALA A 218 -17.36 -12.57 13.91
C ALA A 218 -15.97 -12.62 14.57
N ALA A 219 -15.63 -13.73 15.21
CA ALA A 219 -14.32 -13.89 15.86
C ALA A 219 -13.15 -13.92 14.86
N GLY A 220 -13.39 -14.25 13.59
CA GLY A 220 -12.39 -14.33 12.54
C GLY A 220 -12.30 -15.71 11.91
N ASN A 221 -11.79 -15.76 10.68
CA ASN A 221 -11.63 -16.99 9.91
C ASN A 221 -10.16 -17.20 9.57
N CYS A 222 -9.59 -18.34 9.98
CA CYS A 222 -8.23 -18.78 9.62
C CYS A 222 -7.09 -17.85 10.12
N VAL A 223 -7.36 -16.96 11.07
CA VAL A 223 -6.38 -16.04 11.66
C VAL A 223 -5.75 -16.64 12.92
N GLY A 224 -6.43 -17.58 13.57
CA GLY A 224 -6.00 -18.23 14.82
C GLY A 224 -6.37 -17.43 16.07
N ILE A 225 -6.39 -16.09 15.98
CA ILE A 225 -6.71 -15.17 17.08
C ILE A 225 -8.02 -14.42 16.82
N VAL A 226 -8.68 -13.97 17.90
CA VAL A 226 -9.91 -13.16 17.79
C VAL A 226 -9.58 -11.77 17.21
N VAL A 227 -10.25 -11.40 16.11
CA VAL A 227 -10.05 -10.12 15.40
C VAL A 227 -10.98 -9.01 15.90
N TRP A 228 -10.71 -7.76 15.52
CA TRP A 228 -11.57 -6.62 15.84
C TRP A 228 -12.67 -6.44 14.78
N PRO A 229 -13.89 -6.01 15.12
CA PRO A 229 -14.32 -5.50 16.43
C PRO A 229 -14.70 -6.57 17.45
N ALA A 230 -14.76 -7.87 17.10
CA ALA A 230 -15.14 -8.93 18.04
C ALA A 230 -14.26 -8.98 19.29
N ARG A 231 -12.99 -8.57 19.19
CA ARG A 231 -12.07 -8.51 20.34
C ARG A 231 -12.41 -7.44 21.38
N TYR A 232 -13.19 -6.41 21.02
CA TYR A 232 -13.58 -5.37 21.98
C TYR A 232 -14.49 -5.97 23.08
N ALA A 233 -14.22 -5.61 24.33
CA ALA A 233 -14.92 -6.17 25.49
C ALA A 233 -16.44 -5.91 25.47
N GLU A 234 -16.85 -4.84 24.78
CA GLU A 234 -18.24 -4.42 24.63
C GLU A 234 -19.01 -5.24 23.57
N VAL A 235 -18.32 -6.06 22.77
CA VAL A 235 -18.87 -6.81 21.64
C VAL A 235 -19.09 -8.27 22.00
N ILE A 236 -20.21 -8.84 21.55
CA ILE A 236 -20.45 -10.28 21.60
C ILE A 236 -19.66 -10.93 20.46
N ALA A 237 -18.47 -11.45 20.80
CA ALA A 237 -17.63 -12.21 19.86
C ALA A 237 -18.19 -13.62 19.64
N VAL A 238 -18.33 -14.02 18.37
CA VAL A 238 -18.93 -15.30 17.98
C VAL A 238 -17.93 -16.21 17.28
N GLY A 239 -17.65 -17.36 17.90
CA GLY A 239 -16.84 -18.44 17.33
C GLY A 239 -17.68 -19.41 16.47
N GLY A 240 -17.00 -20.30 15.75
CA GLY A 240 -17.61 -21.23 14.80
C GLY A 240 -17.51 -22.70 15.20
N THR A 241 -18.62 -23.43 15.08
CA THR A 241 -18.66 -24.90 15.19
C THR A 241 -19.03 -25.58 13.88
N ASN A 242 -18.69 -26.86 13.79
CA ASN A 242 -19.14 -27.74 12.72
C ASN A 242 -20.40 -28.53 13.07
N ILE A 243 -20.83 -29.36 12.13
CA ILE A 243 -22.05 -30.19 12.23
C ILE A 243 -22.02 -31.19 13.39
N LEU A 244 -20.85 -31.47 13.98
CA LEU A 244 -20.67 -32.37 15.12
C LEU A 244 -20.56 -31.63 16.46
N ASP A 245 -20.91 -30.33 16.49
CA ASP A 245 -20.70 -29.43 17.63
C ASP A 245 -19.23 -29.32 18.09
N LYS A 246 -18.28 -29.60 17.19
CA LYS A 246 -16.85 -29.40 17.45
C LYS A 246 -16.39 -28.06 16.90
N ALA A 247 -15.25 -27.58 17.39
CA ALA A 247 -14.54 -26.45 16.81
C ALA A 247 -14.46 -26.57 15.28
N TRP A 248 -14.98 -25.58 14.55
CA TRP A 248 -14.69 -25.50 13.12
C TRP A 248 -13.22 -25.15 12.95
N LYS A 249 -12.50 -25.90 12.10
CA LYS A 249 -11.06 -25.71 11.87
C LYS A 249 -10.70 -24.27 11.43
N GLY A 250 -11.61 -23.61 10.71
CA GLY A 250 -11.44 -22.24 10.27
C GLY A 250 -11.77 -21.19 11.33
N SER A 251 -12.29 -21.54 12.50
CA SER A 251 -12.65 -20.55 13.53
C SER A 251 -11.40 -19.98 14.21
N SER A 252 -11.31 -18.66 14.28
CA SER A 252 -10.50 -18.02 15.31
C SER A 252 -11.03 -18.38 16.69
N LYS A 253 -10.13 -18.38 17.68
CA LYS A 253 -10.44 -18.76 19.07
C LYS A 253 -9.69 -17.86 20.04
N GLY A 254 -10.16 -17.81 21.27
CA GLY A 254 -9.56 -17.02 22.33
C GLY A 254 -10.53 -16.66 23.45
N SER A 255 -9.99 -16.11 24.54
CA SER A 255 -10.71 -15.72 25.76
C SER A 255 -11.87 -14.75 25.49
N ARG A 256 -11.80 -14.00 24.39
CA ARG A 256 -12.81 -13.02 23.99
C ARG A 256 -14.05 -13.64 23.38
N VAL A 257 -13.99 -14.88 22.89
CA VAL A 257 -15.17 -15.56 22.33
C VAL A 257 -16.23 -15.70 23.42
N THR A 258 -17.41 -15.11 23.20
CA THR A 258 -18.50 -15.16 24.20
C THR A 258 -19.26 -16.48 24.09
N VAL A 259 -19.60 -16.87 22.87
CA VAL A 259 -20.37 -18.07 22.52
C VAL A 259 -19.97 -18.51 21.11
N SER A 260 -20.19 -19.76 20.78
CA SER A 260 -20.04 -20.25 19.41
C SER A 260 -21.37 -20.67 18.81
N ALA A 261 -21.48 -20.67 17.49
CA ALA A 261 -22.65 -21.16 16.77
C ALA A 261 -22.20 -21.87 15.47
N PRO A 262 -23.11 -22.63 14.81
CA PRO A 262 -22.84 -23.26 13.53
C PRO A 262 -22.20 -22.30 12.51
N ALA A 263 -21.02 -22.69 12.02
CA ALA A 263 -20.23 -21.93 11.06
C ALA A 263 -19.79 -22.76 9.86
N GLU A 264 -19.73 -24.09 9.93
CA GLU A 264 -19.35 -24.98 8.82
C GLU A 264 -20.60 -25.56 8.15
N PHE A 265 -20.70 -25.49 6.82
CA PHE A 265 -21.83 -26.01 6.04
C PHE A 265 -23.20 -25.44 6.40
N VAL A 266 -23.27 -24.15 6.73
CA VAL A 266 -24.54 -23.43 6.96
C VAL A 266 -25.18 -23.09 5.62
N TRP A 267 -26.42 -23.54 5.42
CA TRP A 267 -27.17 -23.25 4.19
C TRP A 267 -27.60 -21.78 4.12
N ARG A 268 -27.33 -21.15 2.98
CA ARG A 268 -27.50 -19.71 2.77
C ARG A 268 -27.92 -19.39 1.33
N ALA A 269 -28.43 -18.19 1.11
CA ALA A 269 -28.62 -17.63 -0.22
C ALA A 269 -27.28 -17.31 -0.89
N GLU A 270 -27.07 -17.70 -2.14
CA GLU A 270 -25.84 -17.43 -2.88
C GLU A 270 -26.10 -16.59 -4.11
N ARG A 271 -25.41 -15.45 -4.18
CA ARG A 271 -25.32 -14.69 -5.42
C ARG A 271 -24.05 -13.86 -5.47
N THR A 272 -23.08 -14.31 -6.26
CA THR A 272 -21.73 -13.72 -6.33
C THR A 272 -21.50 -12.89 -7.60
N SER A 273 -22.47 -12.85 -8.52
CA SER A 273 -22.44 -12.00 -9.72
C SER A 273 -23.85 -11.66 -10.19
N LEU A 274 -23.99 -10.58 -10.97
CA LEU A 274 -25.28 -10.18 -11.54
C LEU A 274 -25.91 -11.26 -12.45
N ALA A 275 -25.07 -12.11 -13.06
CA ALA A 275 -25.49 -13.21 -13.93
C ALA A 275 -25.82 -14.51 -13.16
N ALA A 276 -25.49 -14.59 -11.87
CA ALA A 276 -25.80 -15.76 -11.06
C ALA A 276 -27.32 -15.89 -10.83
N ASP A 277 -27.78 -17.14 -10.71
CA ASP A 277 -29.18 -17.45 -10.46
C ASP A 277 -29.64 -16.88 -9.10
N LYS A 278 -30.80 -16.24 -9.07
CA LYS A 278 -31.42 -15.64 -7.88
C LYS A 278 -32.07 -16.68 -6.96
N HIS A 279 -32.07 -17.95 -7.35
CA HIS A 279 -32.55 -19.09 -6.56
C HIS A 279 -31.42 -19.95 -6.01
N LEU A 280 -30.15 -19.61 -6.28
CA LEU A 280 -29.04 -20.46 -5.89
C LEU A 280 -28.85 -20.46 -4.37
N ILE A 281 -28.93 -21.64 -3.77
CA ILE A 281 -28.68 -21.86 -2.35
C ILE A 281 -27.52 -22.84 -2.22
N SER A 282 -26.59 -22.54 -1.33
CA SER A 282 -25.44 -23.40 -1.07
C SER A 282 -25.10 -23.44 0.41
N ALA A 283 -24.33 -24.45 0.81
CA ALA A 283 -23.76 -24.53 2.14
C ALA A 283 -22.44 -23.73 2.17
N GLY A 284 -22.44 -22.63 2.93
CA GLY A 284 -21.27 -21.80 3.18
C GLY A 284 -20.54 -22.19 4.46
N GLN A 285 -19.36 -21.63 4.66
CA GLN A 285 -18.61 -21.74 5.92
C GLN A 285 -18.05 -20.38 6.35
N GLY A 286 -17.98 -20.11 7.65
CA GLY A 286 -17.55 -18.82 8.17
C GLY A 286 -18.16 -18.48 9.52
N THR A 287 -17.38 -17.86 10.40
CA THR A 287 -17.89 -17.25 11.66
C THR A 287 -18.92 -16.15 11.39
N SER A 288 -18.98 -15.62 10.15
CA SER A 288 -20.05 -14.79 9.62
C SER A 288 -21.45 -15.39 9.78
N TYR A 289 -21.62 -16.69 9.53
CA TYR A 289 -22.93 -17.35 9.65
C TYR A 289 -23.30 -17.60 11.11
N ALA A 290 -22.33 -17.97 11.94
CA ALA A 290 -22.50 -18.08 13.39
C ALA A 290 -22.93 -16.72 13.98
N THR A 291 -22.31 -15.63 13.54
CA THR A 291 -22.66 -14.25 13.92
C THR A 291 -24.10 -13.91 13.56
N ALA A 292 -24.55 -14.24 12.34
CA ALA A 292 -25.92 -14.04 11.90
C ALA A 292 -26.94 -14.83 12.76
N LEU A 293 -26.63 -16.07 13.12
CA LEU A 293 -27.47 -16.88 14.02
C LEU A 293 -27.59 -16.25 15.42
N VAL A 294 -26.48 -15.77 15.99
CA VAL A 294 -26.47 -15.11 17.31
C VAL A 294 -27.20 -13.76 17.27
N ALA A 295 -27.02 -12.97 16.20
CA ALA A 295 -27.76 -11.72 16.02
C ALA A 295 -29.27 -11.96 15.89
N GLY A 296 -29.67 -13.02 15.17
CA GLY A 296 -31.06 -13.46 15.13
C GLY A 296 -31.58 -13.90 16.51
N ALA A 297 -30.80 -14.68 17.26
CA ALA A 297 -31.14 -15.06 18.63
C ALA A 297 -31.31 -13.83 19.55
N ALA A 298 -30.49 -12.80 19.39
CA ALA A 298 -30.63 -11.53 20.11
C ALA A 298 -31.95 -10.82 19.76
N ALA A 299 -32.33 -10.77 18.49
CA ALA A 299 -33.60 -10.21 18.04
C ALA A 299 -34.79 -10.99 18.62
N CYS A 300 -34.73 -12.32 18.61
CA CYS A 300 -35.74 -13.20 19.20
C CYS A 300 -35.85 -13.01 20.72
N TRP A 301 -34.72 -12.89 21.41
CA TRP A 301 -34.65 -12.65 22.86
C TRP A 301 -35.28 -11.30 23.26
N LEU A 302 -34.97 -10.23 22.52
CA LEU A 302 -35.58 -8.91 22.73
C LEU A 302 -37.11 -8.94 22.48
N SER A 303 -37.55 -9.70 21.48
CA SER A 303 -38.97 -9.86 21.16
C SER A 303 -39.72 -10.64 22.25
N ALA A 304 -39.15 -11.75 22.73
CA ALA A 304 -39.74 -12.61 23.76
C ALA A 304 -39.89 -11.91 25.12
N HIS A 305 -38.86 -11.18 25.56
CA HIS A 305 -38.89 -10.50 26.86
C HIS A 305 -39.48 -9.07 26.80
N GLY A 306 -39.56 -8.48 25.61
CA GLY A 306 -39.90 -7.08 25.40
C GLY A 306 -38.72 -6.15 25.69
N ARG A 307 -38.25 -5.45 24.66
CA ARG A 307 -37.07 -4.57 24.72
C ARG A 307 -37.08 -3.58 25.90
N GLU A 308 -38.21 -2.93 26.16
CA GLU A 308 -38.31 -1.95 27.25
C GLU A 308 -38.02 -2.57 28.62
N LYS A 309 -38.48 -3.80 28.86
CA LYS A 309 -38.22 -4.54 30.09
C LYS A 309 -36.75 -4.93 30.21
N VAL A 310 -36.16 -5.39 29.10
CA VAL A 310 -34.73 -5.70 29.02
C VAL A 310 -33.89 -4.48 29.38
N VAL A 311 -34.18 -3.33 28.77
CA VAL A 311 -33.48 -2.06 29.05
C VAL A 311 -33.65 -1.65 30.50
N ALA A 312 -34.87 -1.74 31.05
CA ALA A 312 -35.13 -1.42 32.45
C ALA A 312 -34.31 -2.29 33.42
N VAL A 313 -34.25 -3.61 33.18
CA VAL A 313 -33.45 -4.54 34.01
C VAL A 313 -31.95 -4.25 33.90
N ALA A 314 -31.44 -3.98 32.69
CA ALA A 314 -30.04 -3.64 32.49
C ALA A 314 -29.66 -2.36 33.26
N ARG A 315 -30.48 -1.30 33.14
CA ARG A 315 -30.29 -0.03 33.87
C ARG A 315 -30.39 -0.20 35.38
N GLN A 316 -31.33 -1.00 35.87
CA GLN A 316 -31.45 -1.30 37.30
C GLN A 316 -30.19 -1.98 37.86
N ARG A 317 -29.53 -2.80 37.04
CA ARG A 317 -28.28 -3.50 37.38
C ARG A 317 -27.01 -2.67 37.12
N GLY A 318 -27.14 -1.47 36.54
CA GLY A 318 -26.00 -0.62 36.20
C GLY A 318 -25.11 -1.19 35.08
N ILE A 319 -25.65 -2.05 34.22
CA ILE A 319 -24.94 -2.66 33.09
C ILE A 319 -25.66 -2.34 31.77
N THR A 320 -25.00 -2.61 30.64
CA THR A 320 -25.59 -2.41 29.31
C THR A 320 -26.48 -3.59 28.91
N VAL A 321 -27.38 -3.37 27.96
CA VAL A 321 -28.18 -4.47 27.36
C VAL A 321 -27.27 -5.51 26.70
N CYS A 322 -26.19 -5.09 26.04
CA CYS A 322 -25.21 -5.98 25.44
C CYS A 322 -24.57 -6.89 26.50
N SER A 323 -24.13 -6.34 27.64
CA SER A 323 -23.55 -7.11 28.74
C SER A 323 -24.56 -8.08 29.38
N LEU A 324 -25.82 -7.66 29.55
CA LEU A 324 -26.89 -8.52 30.07
C LEU A 324 -27.16 -9.70 29.13
N PHE A 325 -27.24 -9.44 27.82
CA PHE A 325 -27.40 -10.48 26.82
C PHE A 325 -26.20 -11.45 26.79
N GLY A 326 -24.97 -10.93 26.86
CA GLY A 326 -23.76 -11.76 26.97
C GLY A 326 -23.75 -12.65 28.21
N ALA A 327 -24.22 -12.15 29.36
CA ALA A 327 -24.36 -12.97 30.57
C ALA A 327 -25.42 -14.08 30.39
N ALA A 328 -26.54 -13.78 29.74
CA ALA A 328 -27.58 -14.76 29.42
C ALA A 328 -27.04 -15.85 28.49
N LEU A 329 -26.34 -15.47 27.41
CA LEU A 329 -25.69 -16.42 26.49
C LEU A 329 -24.74 -17.37 27.23
N ARG A 330 -23.87 -16.85 28.09
CA ARG A 330 -22.92 -17.69 28.85
C ARG A 330 -23.61 -18.65 29.82
N ALA A 331 -24.75 -18.24 30.37
CA ALA A 331 -25.52 -19.06 31.31
C ALA A 331 -26.29 -20.19 30.63
N THR A 332 -26.70 -20.01 29.37
CA THR A 332 -27.57 -20.96 28.66
C THR A 332 -26.89 -21.75 27.57
N ALA A 333 -25.68 -21.36 27.13
CA ALA A 333 -24.94 -22.07 26.10
C ALA A 333 -24.75 -23.55 26.44
N ARG A 334 -25.02 -24.40 25.46
CA ARG A 334 -24.84 -25.85 25.59
C ARG A 334 -23.36 -26.19 25.47
N ARG A 335 -22.84 -27.01 26.38
CA ARG A 335 -21.43 -27.45 26.38
C ARG A 335 -21.34 -28.92 25.93
N PRO A 336 -21.02 -29.19 24.66
CA PRO A 336 -20.64 -30.51 24.20
C PRO A 336 -19.52 -31.13 25.05
N GLN A 337 -19.45 -32.46 25.08
CA GLN A 337 -18.38 -33.15 25.80
C GLN A 337 -17.01 -32.79 25.21
N GLY A 338 -16.08 -32.36 26.06
CA GLY A 338 -14.74 -31.94 25.63
C GLY A 338 -14.71 -30.55 24.99
N TRP A 339 -15.67 -29.67 25.33
CA TRP A 339 -15.73 -28.31 24.84
C TRP A 339 -14.42 -27.54 25.07
N ASP A 340 -13.95 -26.85 24.02
CA ASP A 340 -12.79 -25.97 24.07
C ASP A 340 -13.20 -24.62 24.69
N GLY A 341 -12.57 -24.25 25.80
CA GLY A 341 -12.84 -22.98 26.49
C GLY A 341 -12.53 -21.75 25.63
N ASP A 342 -11.61 -21.88 24.66
CA ASP A 342 -11.24 -20.81 23.73
C ASP A 342 -12.35 -20.54 22.69
N LEU A 343 -13.41 -21.35 22.66
CA LEU A 343 -14.62 -21.13 21.85
C LEU A 343 -15.79 -20.54 22.65
N GLY A 344 -15.48 -19.97 23.81
CA GLY A 344 -16.44 -19.31 24.68
C GLY A 344 -17.25 -20.30 25.51
N ALA A 345 -18.42 -19.85 25.97
CA ALA A 345 -19.17 -20.60 26.98
C ALA A 345 -19.84 -21.89 26.49
N GLY A 346 -19.90 -22.13 25.18
CA GLY A 346 -20.62 -23.25 24.58
C GLY A 346 -21.17 -22.92 23.19
N VAL A 347 -21.95 -23.84 22.64
CA VAL A 347 -22.79 -23.64 21.46
C VAL A 347 -24.07 -22.90 21.87
N LEU A 348 -24.48 -21.91 21.06
CA LEU A 348 -25.74 -21.19 21.23
C LEU A 348 -26.90 -22.15 21.45
N ASP A 349 -27.71 -21.81 22.45
CA ASP A 349 -28.94 -22.51 22.78
C ASP A 349 -30.07 -21.48 22.96
N ALA A 350 -30.76 -21.20 21.85
CA ALA A 350 -31.75 -20.13 21.79
C ALA A 350 -33.00 -20.44 22.64
N LEU A 351 -33.41 -21.72 22.73
CA LEU A 351 -34.57 -22.08 23.53
C LEU A 351 -34.30 -21.85 25.02
N ALA A 352 -33.15 -22.29 25.53
CA ALA A 352 -32.78 -22.03 26.92
C ALA A 352 -32.58 -20.53 27.18
N LEU A 353 -31.98 -19.81 26.22
CA LEU A 353 -31.79 -18.36 26.27
C LEU A 353 -33.10 -17.59 26.43
N LEU A 354 -34.12 -17.90 25.61
CA LEU A 354 -35.42 -17.22 25.65
C LEU A 354 -36.29 -17.64 26.84
N GLN A 355 -36.05 -18.83 27.40
CA GLN A 355 -36.75 -19.30 28.61
C GLN A 355 -36.17 -18.74 29.90
N LEU A 356 -34.92 -18.27 29.90
CA LEU A 356 -34.25 -17.74 31.09
C LEU A 356 -34.90 -16.41 31.52
N PRO A 357 -35.54 -16.35 32.71
CA PRO A 357 -36.10 -15.09 33.20
C PRO A 357 -35.02 -14.02 33.38
N LEU A 358 -35.35 -12.76 33.08
CA LEU A 358 -34.38 -11.64 33.11
C LEU A 358 -33.76 -11.43 34.50
N ASP A 359 -34.51 -11.70 35.57
CA ASP A 359 -34.05 -11.63 36.95
C ASP A 359 -33.12 -12.79 37.34
N ALA A 360 -33.28 -13.95 36.70
CA ALA A 360 -32.45 -15.14 36.90
C ALA A 360 -31.12 -15.10 36.12
N ILE A 361 -30.92 -14.12 35.22
CA ILE A 361 -29.63 -13.95 34.53
C ILE A 361 -28.55 -13.67 35.58
N PRO A 362 -27.44 -14.43 35.62
CA PRO A 362 -26.36 -14.20 36.58
C PRO A 362 -25.78 -12.79 36.48
N ALA A 363 -25.28 -12.27 37.60
CA ALA A 363 -24.49 -11.04 37.56
C ALA A 363 -23.26 -11.28 36.67
N ALA A 364 -22.98 -10.33 35.78
CA ALA A 364 -21.75 -10.35 34.99
C ALA A 364 -20.56 -10.36 35.96
N SER A 365 -19.61 -11.30 35.82
CA SER A 365 -18.41 -11.36 36.68
C SER A 365 -17.60 -10.06 36.53
N ALA A 366 -16.76 -9.74 37.51
CA ALA A 366 -15.88 -8.55 37.48
C ALA A 366 -14.90 -8.54 36.27
N GLU A 367 -14.71 -9.68 35.60
CA GLU A 367 -14.01 -9.79 34.30
C GLU A 367 -14.76 -9.05 33.17
N THR A 368 -16.05 -8.81 33.33
CA THR A 368 -16.92 -8.07 32.38
C THR A 368 -16.95 -6.56 32.65
N THR A 369 -16.31 -6.10 33.73
CA THR A 369 -16.15 -4.68 34.09
C THR A 369 -14.73 -4.17 33.82
N ALA A 370 -13.97 -4.86 32.96
CA ALA A 370 -12.66 -4.39 32.51
C ALA A 370 -12.78 -2.93 32.10
N THR A 371 -11.95 -2.09 32.71
CA THR A 371 -11.89 -0.66 32.41
C THR A 371 -11.70 -0.47 30.91
N PRO A 372 -12.30 0.56 30.29
CA PRO A 372 -12.23 0.83 28.85
C PRO A 372 -10.81 0.96 28.24
N GLU A 373 -9.77 0.87 29.08
CA GLU A 373 -8.35 1.12 28.85
C GLU A 373 -7.52 -0.13 28.49
N SER A 374 -8.05 -1.37 28.55
CA SER A 374 -7.21 -2.59 28.48
C SER A 374 -7.40 -3.56 27.30
N SER A 375 -8.01 -3.17 26.17
CA SER A 375 -8.11 -4.10 25.02
C SER A 375 -6.75 -4.59 24.54
N LEU A 376 -5.74 -3.71 24.55
CA LEU A 376 -4.37 -4.07 24.21
C LEU A 376 -3.69 -4.92 25.30
N GLY A 377 -3.87 -4.58 26.58
CA GLY A 377 -3.27 -5.33 27.69
C GLY A 377 -3.75 -6.78 27.71
N ASP A 378 -5.05 -6.98 27.58
CA ASP A 378 -5.68 -8.29 27.54
C ASP A 378 -5.26 -9.09 26.30
N PHE A 379 -5.08 -8.40 25.16
CA PHE A 379 -4.51 -8.99 23.94
C PHE A 379 -3.07 -9.48 24.16
N LEU A 380 -2.23 -8.67 24.79
CA LEU A 380 -0.85 -9.05 25.05
C LEU A 380 -0.75 -10.18 26.08
N ASP A 381 -1.60 -10.18 27.11
CA ASP A 381 -1.69 -11.25 28.11
C ASP A 381 -2.05 -12.59 27.46
N GLU A 382 -3.01 -12.58 26.53
CA GLU A 382 -3.49 -13.78 25.84
C GLU A 382 -2.48 -14.32 24.82
N GLU A 383 -1.92 -13.45 23.97
CA GLU A 383 -1.11 -13.88 22.82
C GLU A 383 0.39 -14.04 23.12
N ILE A 384 0.89 -13.35 24.15
CA ILE A 384 2.31 -13.35 24.53
C ILE A 384 2.52 -13.90 25.94
N GLY A 385 1.53 -13.76 26.83
CA GLY A 385 1.56 -14.21 28.21
C GLY A 385 1.46 -13.05 29.21
N LEU A 386 1.22 -13.41 30.47
CA LEU A 386 1.03 -12.45 31.56
C LEU A 386 2.22 -11.49 31.70
N GLY A 387 1.93 -10.19 31.78
CA GLY A 387 2.94 -9.15 31.93
C GLY A 387 2.45 -7.94 32.69
N GLN A 388 3.39 -7.11 33.15
CA GLN A 388 3.07 -5.84 33.79
C GLN A 388 2.99 -4.74 32.72
N ALA A 389 1.78 -4.18 32.55
CA ALA A 389 1.56 -3.05 31.67
C ALA A 389 2.38 -1.83 32.13
N ASP A 390 2.96 -1.12 31.17
CA ASP A 390 3.66 0.13 31.40
C ASP A 390 2.65 1.30 31.34
N PRO A 391 2.38 1.99 32.47
CA PRO A 391 1.43 3.09 32.48
C PRO A 391 1.89 4.31 31.67
N ALA A 392 3.17 4.40 31.31
CA ALA A 392 3.69 5.47 30.46
C ALA A 392 3.54 5.18 28.95
N PHE A 393 3.21 3.93 28.57
CA PHE A 393 2.99 3.58 27.18
C PHE A 393 1.57 3.95 26.75
N ASP A 394 1.45 4.78 25.70
CA ASP A 394 0.16 5.19 25.14
C ASP A 394 -0.46 4.06 24.30
N ALA A 395 -1.08 3.10 24.99
CA ALA A 395 -1.69 1.91 24.40
C ALA A 395 -2.74 2.27 23.34
N GLU A 396 -3.61 3.25 23.61
CA GLU A 396 -4.67 3.65 22.68
C GLU A 396 -4.12 4.24 21.39
N ARG A 397 -3.00 4.98 21.47
CA ARG A 397 -2.37 5.57 20.29
C ARG A 397 -1.78 4.51 19.36
N TYR A 398 -1.18 3.46 19.90
CA TYR A 398 -0.45 2.47 19.11
C TYR A 398 -1.20 1.15 18.86
N GLU A 399 -2.41 0.99 19.39
CA GLU A 399 -3.19 -0.26 19.29
C GLU A 399 -3.43 -0.69 17.83
N THR A 400 -3.81 0.25 16.94
CA THR A 400 -4.06 -0.05 15.52
C THR A 400 -2.81 -0.63 14.86
N GLU A 401 -1.65 -0.02 15.05
CA GLU A 401 -0.40 -0.53 14.47
C GLU A 401 0.02 -1.87 15.07
N ILE A 402 -0.09 -2.03 16.40
CA ILE A 402 0.21 -3.30 17.08
C ILE A 402 -0.69 -4.42 16.56
N SER A 403 -2.00 -4.16 16.45
CA SER A 403 -2.95 -5.13 15.90
C SER A 403 -2.63 -5.49 14.45
N ALA A 404 -2.20 -4.52 13.65
CA ALA A 404 -1.84 -4.75 12.26
C ALA A 404 -0.54 -5.56 12.12
N ILE A 405 0.48 -5.30 12.94
CA ILE A 405 1.70 -6.14 13.02
C ILE A 405 1.35 -7.56 13.49
N ALA A 406 0.48 -7.68 14.49
CA ALA A 406 0.08 -8.98 15.05
C ALA A 406 -0.65 -9.84 14.03
N LEU A 407 -1.64 -9.29 13.32
CA LEU A 407 -2.37 -10.01 12.27
C LEU A 407 -1.45 -10.42 11.12
N SER A 408 -0.56 -9.52 10.69
CA SER A 408 0.46 -9.84 9.67
C SER A 408 1.38 -10.99 10.11
N HIS A 409 1.68 -11.13 11.40
CA HIS A 409 2.50 -12.22 11.93
C HIS A 409 1.71 -13.53 12.10
N ALA A 410 0.50 -13.46 12.69
CA ALA A 410 -0.37 -14.60 12.94
C ALA A 410 -0.81 -15.32 11.64
N SER A 411 -0.88 -14.58 10.53
CA SER A 411 -1.24 -15.13 9.21
C SER A 411 -0.28 -16.22 8.70
N PHE A 412 0.89 -16.40 9.33
CA PHE A 412 1.85 -17.47 9.03
C PHE A 412 1.76 -18.67 10.00
N ASP A 413 0.65 -18.81 10.73
CA ASP A 413 0.44 -19.82 11.78
C ASP A 413 1.54 -19.80 12.85
N GLN A 414 2.15 -18.62 13.04
CA GLN A 414 3.19 -18.39 14.03
C GLN A 414 2.57 -17.69 15.25
N PRO A 415 2.76 -18.25 16.46
CA PRO A 415 2.24 -17.63 17.67
C PRO A 415 2.95 -16.29 17.90
N LEU A 416 2.23 -15.28 18.41
CA LEU A 416 2.76 -13.93 18.57
C LEU A 416 3.98 -13.86 19.50
N ILE A 417 4.10 -14.80 20.44
CA ILE A 417 5.29 -14.98 21.28
C ILE A 417 6.58 -15.24 20.47
N ALA A 418 6.46 -15.72 19.23
CA ALA A 418 7.56 -15.93 18.29
C ALA A 418 7.92 -14.68 17.46
N LEU A 419 7.20 -13.56 17.64
CA LEU A 419 7.56 -12.27 17.04
C LEU A 419 8.91 -11.80 17.61
N THR A 420 9.95 -12.10 16.85
CA THR A 420 11.36 -11.79 17.12
C THR A 420 11.91 -10.95 15.98
N GLU A 421 13.06 -10.29 16.18
CA GLU A 421 13.76 -9.55 15.12
C GLU A 421 13.96 -10.36 13.83
N ALA A 422 14.30 -11.64 13.94
CA ALA A 422 14.52 -12.52 12.80
C ALA A 422 13.23 -12.88 12.04
N ALA A 423 12.09 -12.90 12.74
CA ALA A 423 10.78 -13.23 12.17
C ALA A 423 10.09 -12.02 11.50
N LYS A 424 10.63 -10.80 11.66
CA LYS A 424 10.04 -9.60 11.07
C LYS A 424 10.30 -9.49 9.58
N SER A 425 9.25 -9.11 8.85
CA SER A 425 9.21 -8.84 7.41
C SER A 425 8.88 -7.37 7.17
N ILE A 426 8.82 -6.95 5.90
CA ILE A 426 8.39 -5.59 5.53
C ILE A 426 6.98 -5.28 6.07
N ALA A 427 6.08 -6.28 6.13
CA ALA A 427 4.70 -6.12 6.64
C ALA A 427 4.60 -6.04 8.17
N THR A 428 5.66 -6.42 8.90
CA THR A 428 5.72 -6.35 10.38
C THR A 428 6.76 -5.34 10.87
N LYS A 429 7.27 -4.48 9.97
CA LYS A 429 8.15 -3.35 10.31
C LYS A 429 7.34 -2.28 11.07
N PRO A 430 7.70 -1.96 12.33
CA PRO A 430 7.06 -0.86 13.06
C PRO A 430 7.46 0.50 12.48
N SER A 431 6.59 1.47 12.67
CA SER A 431 6.82 2.89 12.49
C SER A 431 7.89 3.39 13.45
N VAL A 432 8.54 4.50 13.09
CA VAL A 432 9.50 5.18 13.97
C VAL A 432 8.89 5.57 15.32
N HIS A 433 7.60 5.94 15.33
CA HIS A 433 6.90 6.35 16.54
C HIS A 433 6.68 5.16 17.49
N LEU A 434 6.12 4.06 16.99
CA LEU A 434 5.94 2.84 17.78
C LEU A 434 7.28 2.27 18.22
N ARG A 435 8.28 2.22 17.34
CA ARG A 435 9.63 1.76 17.69
C ARG A 435 10.20 2.54 18.89
N ASN A 436 10.15 3.86 18.83
CA ASN A 436 10.69 4.71 19.88
C ASN A 436 9.94 4.54 21.21
N ALA A 437 8.60 4.51 21.16
CA ALA A 437 7.76 4.33 22.35
C ALA A 437 7.92 2.92 22.96
N ALA A 438 7.89 1.89 22.13
CA ALA A 438 7.98 0.50 22.57
C ALA A 438 9.36 0.16 23.14
N ASN A 439 10.45 0.65 22.55
CA ASN A 439 11.81 0.32 22.99
C ASN A 439 12.15 0.84 24.39
N ILE A 440 11.54 1.95 24.82
CA ILE A 440 11.74 2.51 26.17
C ILE A 440 10.73 1.96 27.18
N SER A 441 9.66 1.31 26.73
CA SER A 441 8.59 0.82 27.61
C SER A 441 9.11 -0.19 28.64
N SER A 442 8.56 -0.22 29.85
CA SER A 442 8.85 -1.28 30.82
C SER A 442 8.15 -2.60 30.52
N ASP A 443 7.12 -2.60 29.65
CA ASP A 443 6.42 -3.82 29.25
C ASP A 443 7.20 -4.55 28.15
N LEU A 444 7.78 -5.71 28.52
CA LEU A 444 8.58 -6.53 27.60
C LEU A 444 7.77 -7.08 26.42
N ARG A 445 6.44 -7.18 26.56
CA ARG A 445 5.55 -7.66 25.49
C ARG A 445 5.44 -6.59 24.40
N VAL A 446 5.29 -5.33 24.80
CA VAL A 446 5.26 -4.18 23.89
C VAL A 446 6.61 -4.00 23.18
N ARG A 447 7.74 -4.19 23.89
CA ARG A 447 9.09 -4.10 23.27
C ARG A 447 9.28 -4.97 22.03
N ARG A 448 8.62 -6.14 21.96
CA ARG A 448 8.68 -7.02 20.78
C ARG A 448 8.16 -6.34 19.52
N PHE A 449 7.17 -5.45 19.65
CA PHE A 449 6.65 -4.68 18.52
C PHE A 449 7.61 -3.58 18.07
N GLY A 450 8.43 -3.03 18.97
CA GLY A 450 9.43 -2.01 18.64
C GLY A 450 10.71 -2.53 17.95
N GLN A 451 11.01 -3.82 18.10
CA GLN A 451 12.20 -4.44 17.51
C GLN A 451 12.21 -4.33 15.96
N THR A 452 13.38 -4.19 15.33
CA THR A 452 13.49 -4.19 13.86
C THR A 452 14.62 -5.12 13.46
N ARG A 453 14.46 -5.86 12.35
CA ARG A 453 15.58 -6.59 11.77
C ARG A 453 16.67 -5.59 11.40
N SER A 454 17.86 -5.74 11.96
CA SER A 454 19.07 -5.07 11.46
C SER A 454 19.17 -5.36 9.97
N SER A 455 19.14 -4.33 9.13
CA SER A 455 19.26 -4.42 7.68
C SER A 455 20.59 -5.07 7.30
N SER A 456 20.62 -6.41 7.22
CA SER A 456 21.59 -7.14 6.43
C SER A 456 20.93 -7.39 5.07
N VAL A 457 21.09 -6.44 4.15
CA VAL A 457 20.61 -6.60 2.78
C VAL A 457 21.50 -7.63 2.07
N SER A 458 20.90 -8.74 1.64
CA SER A 458 21.52 -9.61 0.63
C SER A 458 21.40 -8.92 -0.73
N LEU A 459 22.54 -8.67 -1.38
CA LEU A 459 22.60 -8.14 -2.74
C LEU A 459 21.79 -9.03 -3.71
N PRO A 460 21.10 -8.46 -4.71
CA PRO A 460 20.64 -9.23 -5.85
C PRO A 460 21.85 -9.84 -6.55
N THR A 461 21.88 -11.16 -6.70
CA THR A 461 22.76 -11.80 -7.69
C THR A 461 22.39 -11.28 -9.07
N ALA A 462 23.38 -10.85 -9.85
CA ALA A 462 23.21 -10.41 -11.22
C ALA A 462 22.28 -11.36 -12.01
N PRO A 463 21.34 -10.83 -12.81
CA PRO A 463 20.45 -11.69 -13.59
C PRO A 463 21.27 -12.58 -14.53
N PRO A 464 20.82 -13.82 -14.81
CA PRO A 464 21.53 -14.71 -15.71
C PRO A 464 21.67 -14.04 -17.08
N ARG A 465 22.91 -14.02 -17.61
CA ARG A 465 23.22 -13.49 -18.94
C ARG A 465 22.32 -14.18 -19.97
N VAL A 466 21.56 -13.39 -20.72
CA VAL A 466 20.89 -13.86 -21.95
C VAL A 466 21.98 -14.24 -22.95
N PRO A 467 21.97 -15.46 -23.53
CA PRO A 467 22.96 -15.85 -24.54
C PRO A 467 22.92 -14.93 -25.76
N GLU A 468 24.09 -14.57 -26.29
CA GLU A 468 24.32 -13.60 -27.39
C GLU A 468 23.62 -13.91 -28.74
N ASP A 469 22.94 -15.06 -28.87
CA ASP A 469 22.41 -15.56 -30.14
C ASP A 469 21.07 -14.94 -30.61
N PHE A 470 20.42 -14.08 -29.81
CA PHE A 470 19.15 -13.44 -30.21
C PHE A 470 19.28 -12.17 -31.07
N SER A 471 20.50 -11.72 -31.37
CA SER A 471 20.77 -10.45 -32.07
C SER A 471 20.67 -10.51 -33.61
N ARG A 472 20.24 -11.63 -34.22
CA ARG A 472 20.36 -11.83 -35.67
C ARG A 472 19.12 -12.28 -36.46
N VAL A 473 17.91 -11.84 -36.09
CA VAL A 473 16.73 -11.99 -36.96
C VAL A 473 16.49 -10.71 -37.76
N ARG A 474 17.20 -10.54 -38.89
CA ARG A 474 16.87 -9.53 -39.91
C ARG A 474 15.67 -10.01 -40.74
N LEU A 475 14.52 -9.35 -40.61
CA LEU A 475 13.38 -9.51 -41.51
C LEU A 475 13.70 -8.86 -42.87
N ALA A 476 14.21 -9.65 -43.82
CA ALA A 476 14.34 -9.24 -45.22
C ALA A 476 13.06 -9.59 -46.00
N LEU A 477 12.50 -8.58 -46.69
CA LEU A 477 11.48 -8.77 -47.73
C LEU A 477 12.06 -9.62 -48.89
N PRO A 478 11.24 -10.35 -49.67
CA PRO A 478 11.74 -11.18 -50.75
C PRO A 478 12.42 -10.33 -51.84
N SER A 479 13.70 -10.57 -52.06
CA SER A 479 14.46 -10.04 -53.18
C SER A 479 13.88 -10.58 -54.49
N GLY A 480 13.24 -9.73 -55.28
CA GLY A 480 12.56 -10.18 -56.49
C GLY A 480 11.99 -9.08 -57.37
N THR A 481 12.68 -7.95 -57.52
CA THR A 481 12.55 -7.06 -58.70
C THR A 481 13.76 -6.12 -58.73
N LEU A 482 14.74 -6.49 -59.54
CA LEU A 482 15.94 -5.70 -59.80
C LEU A 482 15.61 -4.55 -60.76
N VAL A 483 16.02 -3.34 -60.41
CA VAL A 483 16.73 -2.46 -61.35
C VAL A 483 17.99 -1.98 -60.62
N GLU A 484 19.14 -2.17 -61.27
CA GLU A 484 20.48 -2.00 -60.72
C GLU A 484 20.77 -0.57 -60.25
N GLY A 485 21.46 -0.46 -59.11
CA GLY A 485 22.20 0.74 -58.72
C GLY A 485 21.44 1.73 -57.86
N THR A 486 21.20 1.39 -56.58
CA THR A 486 21.25 2.27 -55.39
C THR A 486 20.79 1.48 -54.16
N THR A 487 21.44 1.70 -53.01
CA THR A 487 20.97 1.22 -51.70
C THR A 487 19.65 1.93 -51.34
N SER A 488 18.51 1.33 -51.67
CA SER A 488 17.19 1.90 -51.34
C SER A 488 16.43 1.02 -50.35
N SER A 489 16.16 1.57 -49.18
CA SER A 489 15.03 1.20 -48.32
C SER A 489 13.74 1.24 -49.13
N ALA A 490 12.93 0.17 -49.06
CA ALA A 490 11.58 0.18 -49.63
C ALA A 490 10.76 1.33 -49.04
N SER A 491 9.96 2.01 -49.87
CA SER A 491 9.11 3.09 -49.39
C SER A 491 8.01 2.55 -48.46
N LEU A 492 7.54 3.42 -47.56
CA LEU A 492 6.48 3.10 -46.60
C LEU A 492 5.17 2.70 -47.31
N GLU A 493 4.97 3.17 -48.54
CA GLU A 493 3.85 2.80 -49.42
C GLU A 493 4.00 1.37 -49.97
N ALA A 494 5.18 0.97 -50.48
CA ALA A 494 5.40 -0.39 -50.97
C ALA A 494 5.25 -1.46 -49.86
N THR A 495 5.61 -1.09 -48.63
CA THR A 495 5.44 -1.97 -47.46
C THR A 495 3.96 -2.09 -47.08
N ARG A 496 3.17 -1.02 -47.23
CA ARG A 496 1.72 -1.04 -47.01
C ARG A 496 0.99 -1.86 -48.06
N ASP A 497 1.36 -1.74 -49.33
CA ASP A 497 0.77 -2.52 -50.42
C ASP A 497 1.02 -4.03 -50.23
N PHE A 498 2.22 -4.40 -49.78
CA PHE A 498 2.56 -5.79 -49.43
C PHE A 498 1.74 -6.33 -48.24
N LEU A 499 1.55 -5.52 -47.19
CA LEU A 499 0.75 -5.91 -46.03
C LEU A 499 -0.76 -5.96 -46.35
N ALA A 500 -1.26 -5.05 -47.18
CA ALA A 500 -2.64 -5.02 -47.65
C ALA A 500 -2.97 -6.20 -48.59
N ALA A 501 -1.99 -6.71 -49.35
CA ALA A 501 -2.13 -7.86 -50.24
C ALA A 501 -2.02 -9.24 -49.55
N GLY A 502 -2.11 -9.30 -48.21
CA GLY A 502 -2.07 -10.54 -47.44
C GLY A 502 -0.67 -10.97 -46.95
N GLY A 503 0.34 -10.10 -47.07
CA GLY A 503 1.72 -10.35 -46.60
C GLY A 503 1.86 -10.56 -45.09
N GLU A 504 0.89 -10.10 -44.29
CA GLU A 504 0.84 -10.31 -42.84
C GLU A 504 0.87 -11.80 -42.45
N LYS A 505 0.06 -12.63 -43.12
CA LYS A 505 -0.01 -14.06 -42.83
C LYS A 505 1.30 -14.77 -43.14
N ILE A 506 2.00 -14.33 -44.19
CA ILE A 506 3.30 -14.85 -44.62
C ILE A 506 4.39 -14.54 -43.58
N LEU A 507 4.36 -13.34 -42.99
CA LEU A 507 5.32 -12.92 -41.96
C LEU A 507 5.10 -13.64 -40.62
N ILE A 508 3.84 -13.81 -40.22
CA ILE A 508 3.47 -14.51 -38.97
C ILE A 508 3.78 -16.01 -39.06
N ASP A 509 3.47 -16.67 -40.18
CA ASP A 509 3.78 -18.09 -40.36
C ASP A 509 5.31 -18.35 -40.38
N ARG A 510 6.09 -17.40 -40.90
CA ARG A 510 7.56 -17.49 -40.88
C ARG A 510 8.12 -17.31 -39.48
N ALA A 511 7.58 -16.37 -38.70
CA ALA A 511 7.96 -16.17 -37.30
C ALA A 511 7.64 -17.41 -36.45
N ARG A 512 6.45 -18.01 -36.62
CA ARG A 512 6.08 -19.27 -35.94
C ARG A 512 6.98 -20.43 -36.31
N LYS A 513 7.36 -20.55 -37.59
CA LYS A 513 8.26 -21.62 -38.05
C LYS A 513 9.66 -21.50 -37.46
N ILE A 514 10.17 -20.28 -37.26
CA ILE A 514 11.44 -20.03 -36.57
C ILE A 514 11.33 -20.37 -35.07
N LEU A 515 10.23 -19.96 -34.43
CA LEU A 515 9.98 -20.23 -33.01
C LEU A 515 9.80 -21.73 -32.71
N SER A 516 9.21 -22.50 -33.63
CA SER A 516 9.12 -23.97 -33.52
C SER A 516 10.48 -24.69 -33.56
N GLY A 517 11.55 -24.01 -33.98
CA GLY A 517 12.93 -24.51 -33.93
C GLY A 517 13.68 -24.19 -32.63
N THR A 518 13.04 -23.49 -31.68
CA THR A 518 13.61 -23.09 -30.38
C THR A 518 12.84 -23.73 -29.21
N ARG A 519 13.43 -23.82 -28.01
CA ARG A 519 12.80 -24.35 -26.77
C ARG A 519 11.69 -23.45 -26.19
N ALA A 520 11.03 -22.63 -27.01
CA ALA A 520 9.93 -21.77 -26.58
C ALA A 520 8.64 -22.59 -26.43
N THR A 521 7.84 -22.32 -25.39
CA THR A 521 6.55 -22.99 -25.22
C THR A 521 5.53 -22.49 -26.23
N HIS A 522 4.47 -23.28 -26.49
CA HIS A 522 3.43 -22.92 -27.47
C HIS A 522 2.76 -21.57 -27.15
N ASP A 523 2.62 -21.25 -25.86
CA ASP A 523 2.00 -20.00 -25.39
C ASP A 523 2.90 -18.78 -25.65
N GLN A 524 4.22 -18.91 -25.43
CA GLN A 524 5.20 -17.86 -25.76
C GLN A 524 5.24 -17.57 -27.27
N ALA A 525 5.12 -18.61 -28.10
CA ALA A 525 5.07 -18.43 -29.55
C ALA A 525 3.78 -17.71 -30.01
N ASN A 526 2.66 -17.92 -29.30
CA ASN A 526 1.39 -17.28 -29.59
C ASN A 526 1.34 -15.82 -29.12
N GLU A 527 1.90 -15.48 -27.97
CA GLU A 527 2.03 -14.08 -27.49
C GLU A 527 2.89 -13.23 -28.44
N ILE A 528 4.00 -13.79 -28.92
CA ILE A 528 4.88 -13.11 -29.88
C ILE A 528 4.16 -12.92 -31.22
N ALA A 529 3.40 -13.92 -31.68
CA ALA A 529 2.63 -13.82 -32.92
C ALA A 529 1.51 -12.75 -32.84
N GLN A 530 0.82 -12.66 -31.70
CA GLN A 530 -0.21 -11.63 -31.46
C GLN A 530 0.40 -10.23 -31.39
N SER A 531 1.55 -10.08 -30.74
CA SER A 531 2.28 -8.82 -30.65
C SER A 531 2.74 -8.32 -32.03
N ILE A 532 3.14 -9.24 -32.93
CA ILE A 532 3.51 -8.92 -34.31
C ILE A 532 2.28 -8.47 -35.12
N SER A 533 1.12 -9.14 -34.97
CA SER A 533 -0.11 -8.76 -35.69
C SER A 533 -0.63 -7.38 -35.26
N ALA A 534 -0.63 -7.07 -33.96
CA ALA A 534 -1.01 -5.75 -33.45
C ALA A 534 -0.13 -4.62 -34.02
N LEU A 535 1.17 -4.90 -34.21
CA LEU A 535 2.12 -3.95 -34.80
C LEU A 535 1.88 -3.70 -36.29
N LEU A 536 1.35 -4.71 -37.01
CA LEU A 536 1.04 -4.63 -38.44
C LEU A 536 -0.27 -3.87 -38.69
N ASP A 537 -1.23 -3.93 -37.77
CA ASP A 537 -2.50 -3.18 -37.85
C ASP A 537 -2.33 -1.68 -37.55
N GLU A 538 -1.35 -1.31 -36.73
CA GLU A 538 -1.00 0.09 -36.47
C GLU A 538 -0.42 0.78 -37.74
N VAL A 539 0.33 0.03 -38.56
CA VAL A 539 0.87 0.53 -39.84
C VAL A 539 -0.24 0.80 -40.88
N LYS A 540 -1.40 0.13 -40.75
CA LYS A 540 -2.55 0.28 -41.64
C LYS A 540 -3.44 1.49 -41.30
N SER A 541 -3.44 2.02 -40.07
CA SER A 541 -4.54 2.85 -39.54
C SER A 541 -4.33 4.38 -39.46
N ASN A 542 -3.13 4.91 -39.75
CA ASN A 542 -2.85 6.35 -40.02
C ASN A 542 -3.51 7.41 -39.09
N ALA A 543 -3.30 7.35 -37.76
CA ALA A 543 -3.84 8.35 -36.81
C ALA A 543 -2.99 9.65 -36.67
N PRO A 544 -3.58 10.84 -36.36
CA PRO A 544 -2.89 12.13 -36.33
C PRO A 544 -2.20 12.48 -34.98
N ARG A 545 -1.15 13.30 -35.07
CA ARG A 545 -0.21 13.69 -34.00
C ARG A 545 -0.77 14.76 -33.05
N SER A 546 -0.91 14.44 -31.76
CA SER A 546 -1.01 15.43 -30.68
C SER A 546 0.37 15.80 -30.15
N ALA A 547 0.64 17.11 -30.05
CA ALA A 547 1.91 17.70 -29.70
C ALA A 547 2.09 17.82 -28.18
N LEU A 548 2.90 16.93 -27.60
CA LEU A 548 3.92 17.16 -26.56
C LEU A 548 4.40 15.76 -26.14
N GLY A 549 5.55 15.36 -26.70
CA GLY A 549 6.18 14.08 -26.39
C GLY A 549 6.55 13.99 -24.92
N LYS A 550 6.17 12.87 -24.30
CA LYS A 550 6.53 12.50 -22.93
C LYS A 550 8.03 12.75 -22.69
N LEU A 551 8.33 13.63 -21.74
CA LEU A 551 9.66 13.94 -21.25
C LEU A 551 10.21 12.70 -20.53
N GLY A 552 11.13 11.99 -21.17
CA GLY A 552 12.00 11.04 -20.47
C GLY A 552 12.97 11.84 -19.62
N LEU A 553 12.90 11.66 -18.31
CA LEU A 553 13.74 12.35 -17.36
C LEU A 553 15.21 12.03 -17.62
N GLU A 554 15.95 13.09 -17.89
CA GLU A 554 17.38 13.16 -18.25
C GLU A 554 17.73 12.66 -19.65
N ALA A 555 18.50 13.50 -20.35
CA ALA A 555 18.59 13.47 -21.79
C ALA A 555 20.04 13.54 -22.28
N LEU A 556 20.37 12.66 -23.21
CA LEU A 556 21.50 12.88 -24.10
C LEU A 556 21.10 13.99 -25.10
N VAL A 557 21.63 15.19 -24.89
CA VAL A 557 21.32 16.37 -25.72
C VAL A 557 22.12 16.37 -27.03
N ALA A 558 23.40 15.98 -26.95
CA ALA A 558 24.29 15.88 -28.11
C ALA A 558 24.85 14.45 -28.24
N MET A 559 24.80 13.89 -29.45
CA MET A 559 25.33 12.55 -29.73
C MET A 559 26.87 12.50 -29.66
N THR A 560 27.56 13.63 -29.85
CA THR A 560 29.03 13.74 -29.84
C THR A 560 29.50 15.02 -29.15
N GLY A 561 30.74 15.04 -28.66
CA GLY A 561 31.38 16.24 -28.07
C GLY A 561 30.95 16.62 -26.64
N ARG A 562 30.13 15.81 -25.97
CA ARG A 562 29.72 15.98 -24.55
C ARG A 562 30.06 14.72 -23.76
N PRO A 563 31.30 14.59 -23.26
CA PRO A 563 31.70 13.42 -22.49
C PRO A 563 31.01 13.39 -21.11
N ALA A 564 30.98 12.21 -20.50
CA ALA A 564 30.82 12.05 -19.06
C ALA A 564 32.08 11.31 -18.60
N LEU A 565 32.93 11.99 -17.83
CA LEU A 565 34.22 11.49 -17.39
C LEU A 565 34.09 10.95 -15.97
N ARG A 566 34.54 9.73 -15.73
CA ARG A 566 34.49 9.12 -14.40
C ARG A 566 35.40 9.91 -13.45
N VAL A 567 34.97 10.06 -12.20
CA VAL A 567 35.84 10.58 -11.13
C VAL A 567 36.61 9.41 -10.52
N ILE A 568 37.93 9.53 -10.48
CA ILE A 568 38.85 8.52 -9.97
C ILE A 568 39.93 9.22 -9.15
N ASN A 569 40.08 8.84 -7.88
CA ASN A 569 41.12 9.34 -6.97
C ASN A 569 41.11 10.87 -6.79
N GLY A 570 39.92 11.48 -6.72
CA GLY A 570 39.72 12.91 -6.52
C GLY A 570 40.00 13.77 -7.75
N ASP A 571 40.02 13.16 -8.93
CA ASP A 571 40.23 13.81 -10.23
C ASP A 571 39.36 13.14 -11.31
N VAL A 572 39.33 13.70 -12.52
CA VAL A 572 38.66 13.06 -13.66
C VAL A 572 39.60 12.07 -14.35
N ASP A 573 39.03 11.04 -14.97
CA ASP A 573 39.79 10.11 -15.81
C ASP A 573 40.32 10.83 -17.06
N HIS A 574 41.62 11.17 -17.04
CA HIS A 574 42.32 11.85 -18.13
C HIS A 574 42.74 10.88 -19.25
N GLU A 575 42.76 9.58 -18.97
CA GLU A 575 43.09 8.54 -19.95
C GLU A 575 41.89 8.18 -20.83
N ASP A 576 40.70 8.68 -20.48
CA ASP A 576 39.51 8.56 -21.31
C ASP A 576 39.71 9.31 -22.64
N PRO A 577 39.63 8.65 -23.81
CA PRO A 577 39.82 9.29 -25.11
C PRO A 577 38.86 10.47 -25.35
N ARG A 578 37.71 10.50 -24.66
CA ARG A 578 36.71 11.56 -24.79
C ARG A 578 37.11 12.83 -24.03
N ALA A 579 38.05 12.74 -23.08
CA ALA A 579 38.59 13.88 -22.33
C ALA A 579 39.42 14.81 -23.22
N GLU A 580 40.02 14.32 -24.31
CA GLU A 580 40.92 15.10 -25.19
C GLU A 580 40.27 16.42 -25.68
N SER A 581 39.01 16.34 -26.12
CA SER A 581 38.25 17.50 -26.63
C SER A 581 37.98 18.59 -25.58
N TRP A 582 38.10 18.27 -24.29
CA TRP A 582 37.90 19.17 -23.15
C TRP A 582 39.15 19.33 -22.28
N GLY A 583 40.27 18.67 -22.61
CA GLY A 583 41.45 18.58 -21.76
C GLY A 583 42.05 19.93 -21.40
N GLY A 584 42.08 20.88 -22.35
CA GLY A 584 42.53 22.25 -22.08
C GLY A 584 41.65 23.01 -21.09
N ALA A 585 40.33 22.83 -21.13
CA ALA A 585 39.41 23.46 -20.19
C ALA A 585 39.54 22.85 -18.80
N ILE A 586 39.62 21.52 -18.71
CA ILE A 586 39.78 20.78 -17.44
C ILE A 586 41.12 21.13 -16.77
N TYR A 587 42.21 21.16 -17.54
CA TYR A 587 43.54 21.54 -17.05
C TYR A 587 43.54 22.94 -16.42
N ASN A 588 42.90 23.90 -17.10
CA ASN A 588 42.82 25.29 -16.64
C ASN A 588 42.07 25.45 -15.32
N ILE A 589 41.07 24.59 -15.05
CA ILE A 589 40.32 24.55 -13.80
C ILE A 589 41.16 23.92 -12.68
N LYS A 590 41.79 22.78 -12.96
CA LYS A 590 42.63 22.04 -12.00
C LYS A 590 43.78 22.90 -11.44
N ALA A 591 44.38 23.74 -12.28
CA ALA A 591 45.47 24.64 -11.90
C ALA A 591 45.07 25.70 -10.83
N GLY A 592 43.78 25.90 -10.56
CA GLY A 592 43.28 26.86 -9.58
C GLY A 592 42.68 26.21 -8.34
N ALA A 593 43.44 25.44 -7.54
CA ALA A 593 43.23 24.98 -6.14
C ALA A 593 41.82 24.52 -5.66
N SER A 594 40.80 24.48 -6.51
CA SER A 594 39.38 24.43 -6.14
C SER A 594 38.68 23.14 -6.58
N PHE A 595 39.28 22.42 -7.53
CA PHE A 595 38.63 21.33 -8.29
C PHE A 595 38.22 20.12 -7.45
N LYS A 596 39.16 19.54 -6.66
CA LYS A 596 38.89 18.36 -5.83
C LYS A 596 37.75 18.59 -4.84
N LEU A 597 37.69 19.78 -4.23
CA LEU A 597 36.63 20.13 -3.29
C LEU A 597 35.22 20.03 -3.92
N ARG A 598 35.07 20.39 -5.20
CA ARG A 598 33.77 20.30 -5.91
C ARG A 598 33.36 18.85 -6.17
N LEU A 599 34.34 17.96 -6.37
CA LEU A 599 34.08 16.53 -6.51
C LEU A 599 33.72 15.91 -5.15
N ASP A 600 34.46 16.24 -4.10
CA ASP A 600 34.26 15.71 -2.74
C ASP A 600 32.93 16.14 -2.11
N ALA A 601 32.44 17.34 -2.44
CA ALA A 601 31.21 17.90 -1.88
C ALA A 601 29.92 17.41 -2.57
N VAL A 602 30.01 16.55 -3.58
CA VAL A 602 28.86 15.97 -4.29
C VAL A 602 28.70 14.52 -3.91
N GLY A 603 27.48 14.13 -3.53
CA GLY A 603 27.18 12.77 -3.06
C GLY A 603 25.89 12.20 -3.64
N ARG A 604 25.81 10.88 -3.61
CA ARG A 604 24.66 10.09 -4.04
C ARG A 604 23.67 9.94 -2.89
N ILE A 605 22.39 10.21 -3.13
CA ILE A 605 21.32 10.05 -2.17
C ILE A 605 20.70 8.66 -2.36
N ASP A 606 20.71 7.86 -1.30
CA ASP A 606 20.15 6.52 -1.27
C ASP A 606 19.06 6.41 -0.20
N LEU A 607 18.08 5.54 -0.48
CA LEU A 607 17.12 5.03 0.49
C LEU A 607 17.20 3.50 0.48
N ASP A 608 17.56 2.91 1.62
CA ASP A 608 17.75 1.46 1.75
C ASP A 608 18.74 0.87 0.71
N GLY A 609 19.72 1.66 0.28
CA GLY A 609 20.74 1.30 -0.71
C GLY A 609 20.32 1.53 -2.17
N GLU A 610 19.06 1.89 -2.42
CA GLU A 610 18.56 2.22 -3.75
C GLU A 610 18.80 3.69 -4.08
N HIS A 611 19.34 3.94 -5.27
CA HIS A 611 19.68 5.28 -5.77
C HIS A 611 18.43 6.13 -6.03
N GLN A 612 18.29 7.24 -5.30
CA GLN A 612 17.17 8.18 -5.46
C GLN A 612 17.55 9.45 -6.21
N GLY A 613 18.81 9.89 -6.12
CA GLY A 613 19.31 11.05 -6.83
C GLY A 613 20.67 11.52 -6.33
N THR A 614 21.02 12.76 -6.64
CA THR A 614 22.28 13.41 -6.26
C THR A 614 22.02 14.61 -5.34
N GLY A 615 22.99 14.98 -4.51
CA GLY A 615 22.99 16.24 -3.76
C GLY A 615 24.40 16.79 -3.56
N PHE A 616 24.51 18.06 -3.16
CA PHE A 616 25.81 18.69 -2.91
C PHE A 616 25.81 19.67 -1.75
N VAL A 617 26.96 19.81 -1.08
CA VAL A 617 27.11 20.63 0.13
C VAL A 617 27.11 22.13 -0.20
N VAL A 618 26.16 22.87 0.36
CA VAL A 618 25.98 24.33 0.15
C VAL A 618 26.18 25.16 1.42
N GLY A 619 26.22 24.51 2.58
CA GLY A 619 26.48 25.11 3.89
C GLY A 619 27.00 24.04 4.85
N GLN A 620 27.47 24.43 6.03
CA GLN A 620 28.00 23.48 7.00
C GLN A 620 26.93 22.45 7.39
N GLY A 621 27.12 21.18 6.98
CA GLY A 621 26.13 20.10 7.18
C GLY A 621 24.83 20.27 6.39
N LEU A 622 24.81 21.13 5.36
CA LEU A 622 23.64 21.39 4.53
C LEU A 622 23.88 20.95 3.09
N ILE A 623 22.99 20.13 2.56
CA ILE A 623 23.01 19.71 1.16
C ILE A 623 21.83 20.30 0.39
N LEU A 624 22.03 20.60 -0.89
CA LEU A 624 20.99 20.96 -1.84
C LEU A 624 20.74 19.78 -2.79
N THR A 625 19.46 19.48 -3.02
CA THR A 625 18.99 18.49 -4.00
C THR A 625 17.65 18.95 -4.59
N ASN A 626 17.01 18.14 -5.43
CA ASN A 626 15.69 18.46 -5.98
C ASN A 626 14.54 18.14 -5.02
N ARG A 627 13.44 18.86 -5.23
CA ARG A 627 12.18 18.64 -4.50
C ARG A 627 11.62 17.26 -4.84
N HIS A 628 11.73 16.80 -6.08
CA HIS A 628 11.23 15.47 -6.46
C HIS A 628 12.10 14.32 -5.94
N VAL A 629 13.41 14.53 -5.75
CA VAL A 629 14.29 13.57 -5.05
C VAL A 629 13.86 13.46 -3.60
N LEU A 630 13.57 14.59 -2.94
CA LEU A 630 12.98 14.61 -1.60
C LEU A 630 11.66 13.81 -1.52
N GLN A 631 10.81 13.85 -2.55
CA GLN A 631 9.55 13.07 -2.59
C GLN A 631 9.74 11.55 -2.58
N GLN A 632 10.95 11.06 -2.92
CA GLN A 632 11.26 9.63 -2.84
C GLN A 632 11.70 9.21 -1.43
N ILE A 633 12.21 10.15 -0.64
CA ILE A 633 12.83 9.87 0.67
C ILE A 633 12.07 10.49 1.85
N ALA A 634 11.03 11.29 1.60
CA ALA A 634 10.26 11.97 2.64
C ALA A 634 8.81 12.23 2.23
N PHE A 635 7.95 12.38 3.24
CA PHE A 635 6.52 12.59 3.10
C PHE A 635 6.13 14.02 3.53
N PRO A 636 5.40 14.76 2.69
CA PRO A 636 4.89 16.08 3.04
C PRO A 636 3.68 15.97 3.98
N ILE A 637 3.66 16.76 5.05
CA ILE A 637 2.51 16.91 5.95
C ILE A 637 2.11 18.38 6.16
N PRO A 638 0.81 18.69 6.33
CA PRO A 638 -0.32 17.77 6.21
C PRO A 638 -0.76 17.56 4.75
N ARG A 639 -0.15 18.26 3.79
CA ARG A 639 -0.58 18.30 2.38
C ARG A 639 0.61 18.21 1.45
N ARG A 640 0.40 17.58 0.29
CA ARG A 640 1.43 17.45 -0.76
C ARG A 640 1.96 18.77 -1.33
N ASN A 641 1.15 19.82 -1.31
CA ASN A 641 1.50 21.18 -1.74
C ASN A 641 1.45 22.09 -0.51
N LYS A 642 2.43 23.00 -0.42
CA LYS A 642 2.69 23.87 0.73
C LYS A 642 2.68 23.09 2.04
N PRO A 643 3.54 22.06 2.16
CA PRO A 643 3.65 21.30 3.40
C PRO A 643 4.19 22.21 4.51
N ASP A 644 3.63 22.05 5.70
CA ASP A 644 4.13 22.72 6.90
C ASP A 644 5.36 22.00 7.45
N ALA A 645 5.45 20.69 7.23
CA ALA A 645 6.54 19.85 7.69
C ALA A 645 6.77 18.61 6.79
N TRP A 646 7.86 17.91 7.08
CA TRP A 646 8.32 16.74 6.34
C TRP A 646 8.68 15.60 7.28
N ILE A 647 8.30 14.38 6.91
CA ILE A 647 8.68 13.16 7.62
C ILE A 647 9.64 12.38 6.74
N LEU A 648 10.88 12.20 7.17
CA LEU A 648 11.83 11.34 6.47
C LEU A 648 11.38 9.87 6.55
N ASN A 649 11.61 9.11 5.48
CA ASN A 649 11.38 7.68 5.47
C ASN A 649 12.24 6.99 6.56
N ASP A 650 11.67 5.99 7.23
CA ASP A 650 12.34 5.25 8.31
C ASP A 650 13.33 4.17 7.80
N GLY A 651 13.67 4.21 6.51
CA GLY A 651 14.77 3.46 5.90
C GLY A 651 16.14 4.11 6.14
N ASP A 652 17.19 3.50 5.60
CA ASP A 652 18.56 4.03 5.63
C ASP A 652 18.71 5.18 4.62
N CYS A 653 18.15 6.34 4.97
CA CYS A 653 18.20 7.56 4.17
C CYS A 653 19.55 8.28 4.37
N VAL A 654 20.42 8.20 3.37
CA VAL A 654 21.80 8.70 3.45
C VAL A 654 22.20 9.48 2.20
N ILE A 655 23.23 10.30 2.34
CA ILE A 655 24.07 10.75 1.23
C ILE A 655 25.46 10.09 1.33
N ASP A 656 25.96 9.54 0.24
CA ASP A 656 27.30 8.96 0.13
C ASP A 656 28.19 9.79 -0.80
N PHE A 657 29.30 10.31 -0.28
CA PHE A 657 30.24 11.13 -1.04
C PHE A 657 31.31 10.31 -1.79
N ALA A 658 31.27 8.97 -1.71
CA ALA A 658 32.20 8.10 -2.43
C ALA A 658 32.13 8.27 -3.95
N GLU A 659 33.26 8.04 -4.62
CA GLU A 659 33.32 7.98 -6.09
C GLU A 659 32.57 6.77 -6.64
N ASP A 660 32.58 5.65 -5.92
CA ASP A 660 31.87 4.42 -6.25
C ASP A 660 31.09 3.89 -5.03
N PRO A 661 29.89 4.44 -4.76
CA PRO A 661 29.07 4.08 -3.61
C PRO A 661 28.71 2.59 -3.59
N SER A 662 29.02 1.91 -2.48
CA SER A 662 28.69 0.50 -2.22
C SER A 662 28.55 0.25 -0.72
N TYR A 663 28.21 -0.97 -0.28
CA TYR A 663 28.19 -1.26 1.16
C TYR A 663 29.57 -1.07 1.85
N GLY A 664 30.66 -1.11 1.07
CA GLY A 664 32.02 -0.87 1.53
C GLY A 664 32.40 0.61 1.71
N SER A 665 31.59 1.56 1.23
CA SER A 665 31.82 3.00 1.39
C SER A 665 31.20 3.57 2.68
N ALA A 666 30.92 2.74 3.68
CA ALA A 666 30.40 3.17 4.99
C ALA A 666 31.11 4.42 5.60
N PRO A 667 32.43 4.60 5.46
CA PRO A 667 33.08 5.81 5.96
C PRO A 667 32.59 7.13 5.34
N SER A 668 32.11 7.13 4.09
CA SER A 668 31.66 8.33 3.36
C SER A 668 30.14 8.53 3.33
N ARG A 669 29.39 7.69 4.05
CA ARG A 669 27.93 7.75 4.16
C ARG A 669 27.53 8.64 5.34
N PHE A 670 26.62 9.57 5.11
CA PHE A 670 26.09 10.49 6.12
C PHE A 670 24.57 10.41 6.16
N LYS A 671 24.01 10.25 7.36
CA LYS A 671 22.55 10.18 7.55
C LYS A 671 21.91 11.54 7.24
N ILE A 672 20.82 11.54 6.50
CA ILE A 672 19.96 12.71 6.31
C ILE A 672 19.08 12.85 7.56
N LEU A 673 19.06 14.05 8.16
CA LEU A 673 18.47 14.28 9.48
C LEU A 673 17.15 15.04 9.44
N GLU A 674 17.05 16.06 8.58
CA GLU A 674 15.85 16.89 8.49
C GLU A 674 15.77 17.63 7.15
N VAL A 675 14.54 18.01 6.79
CA VAL A 675 14.26 18.89 5.65
C VAL A 675 14.15 20.31 6.17
N LEU A 676 15.04 21.19 5.72
CA LEU A 676 15.05 22.60 6.13
C LEU A 676 14.20 23.47 5.22
N ARG A 677 14.18 23.14 3.93
CA ARG A 677 13.41 23.87 2.93
C ARG A 677 13.13 22.98 1.74
N ALA A 678 11.97 23.17 1.13
CA ALA A 678 11.55 22.47 -0.07
C ALA A 678 10.65 23.40 -0.88
N GLY A 679 10.62 23.23 -2.21
CA GLY A 679 9.63 23.90 -3.04
C GLY A 679 8.20 23.58 -2.61
N ASP A 680 7.33 24.59 -2.68
CA ASP A 680 5.94 24.52 -2.22
C ASP A 680 5.13 23.45 -2.96
N ASP A 681 5.33 23.32 -4.26
CA ASP A 681 4.46 22.49 -5.10
C ASP A 681 5.01 21.07 -5.29
N PHE A 682 4.11 20.10 -5.32
CA PHE A 682 4.42 18.72 -5.71
C PHE A 682 4.90 18.67 -7.16
N ILE A 683 5.99 17.95 -7.38
CA ILE A 683 6.60 17.75 -8.70
C ILE A 683 6.12 16.42 -9.27
N ASP A 684 5.35 16.48 -10.37
CA ASP A 684 4.91 15.29 -11.10
C ASP A 684 5.94 14.96 -12.19
N MET A 685 6.61 13.84 -12.00
CA MET A 685 7.67 13.34 -12.89
C MET A 685 7.13 12.90 -14.26
N ASN A 686 5.83 12.62 -14.38
CA ASN A 686 5.20 12.26 -15.65
C ASN A 686 4.73 13.48 -16.46
N ALA A 687 4.64 14.64 -15.82
CA ALA A 687 4.15 15.89 -16.39
C ALA A 687 4.90 17.09 -15.78
N ILE A 688 6.19 17.20 -16.11
CA ILE A 688 7.09 18.22 -15.55
C ILE A 688 6.53 19.62 -15.85
N ASP A 689 6.15 20.33 -14.79
CA ASP A 689 5.76 21.73 -14.85
C ASP A 689 6.95 22.62 -14.50
N LEU A 690 7.58 23.18 -15.54
CA LEU A 690 8.78 24.02 -15.42
C LEU A 690 8.53 25.35 -14.68
N ARG A 691 7.31 25.62 -14.21
CA ARG A 691 6.94 26.77 -13.37
C ARG A 691 7.10 26.52 -11.87
N LYS A 692 7.32 25.28 -11.46
CA LYS A 692 7.48 24.90 -10.04
C LYS A 692 8.93 24.97 -9.62
N VAL A 693 9.17 25.26 -8.34
CA VAL A 693 10.52 25.24 -7.75
C VAL A 693 10.87 23.82 -7.37
N ASP A 694 11.77 23.20 -8.12
CA ASP A 694 12.24 21.83 -7.89
C ASP A 694 13.57 21.81 -7.10
N ALA A 695 13.51 22.27 -5.86
CA ALA A 695 14.67 22.35 -4.97
C ALA A 695 14.30 21.96 -3.53
N ALA A 696 15.25 21.36 -2.81
CA ALA A 696 15.16 21.04 -1.40
C ALA A 696 16.53 21.16 -0.71
N VAL A 697 16.56 21.77 0.48
CA VAL A 697 17.73 21.86 1.35
C VAL A 697 17.53 20.91 2.52
N LEU A 698 18.48 19.99 2.71
CA LEU A 698 18.45 18.96 3.73
C LEU A 698 19.64 19.12 4.68
N ARG A 699 19.45 18.77 5.95
CA ARG A 699 20.56 18.63 6.90
C ARG A 699 21.07 17.21 6.91
N ILE A 700 22.38 17.05 7.00
CA ILE A 700 23.06 15.77 7.20
C ILE A 700 23.79 15.72 8.54
N ALA A 701 24.09 14.52 9.01
CA ALA A 701 24.90 14.31 10.21
C ALA A 701 26.30 14.94 10.07
N GLU A 702 26.85 15.42 11.18
CA GLU A 702 28.20 16.01 11.19
C GLU A 702 29.30 14.97 10.96
N LYS A 703 29.03 13.73 11.38
CA LYS A 703 29.91 12.57 11.25
C LYS A 703 29.27 11.51 10.36
N SER A 704 30.12 10.73 9.69
CA SER A 704 29.68 9.60 8.89
C SER A 704 29.05 8.49 9.75
N THR A 705 28.34 7.56 9.11
CA THR A 705 27.69 6.44 9.80
C THR A 705 28.70 5.51 10.51
N ALA A 706 29.94 5.45 10.03
CA ALA A 706 31.05 4.78 10.73
C ALA A 706 31.61 5.60 11.92
N GLY A 707 31.35 6.90 11.98
CA GLY A 707 31.81 7.81 13.04
C GLY A 707 33.18 8.44 12.81
N ASP A 708 33.86 8.07 11.72
CA ASP A 708 35.29 8.33 11.50
C ASP A 708 35.59 9.54 10.59
N MET A 709 34.60 10.06 9.86
CA MET A 709 34.79 11.19 8.94
C MET A 709 33.82 12.34 9.20
N ALA A 710 34.32 13.58 9.06
CA ALA A 710 33.50 14.78 9.07
C ALA A 710 32.90 15.04 7.68
N ALA A 711 31.73 15.68 7.64
CA ALA A 711 31.09 16.06 6.37
C ALA A 711 32.01 16.96 5.52
N PRO A 712 31.97 16.84 4.18
CA PRO A 712 32.76 17.69 3.29
C PRO A 712 32.51 19.19 3.54
N PRO A 713 33.52 20.06 3.37
CA PRO A 713 33.31 21.50 3.53
C PRO A 713 32.35 22.04 2.46
N PRO A 714 31.60 23.12 2.76
CA PRO A 714 30.63 23.67 1.83
C PRO A 714 31.29 24.28 0.60
N LEU A 715 30.58 24.21 -0.53
CA LEU A 715 30.98 24.85 -1.76
C LEU A 715 30.71 26.35 -1.72
N ASP A 716 31.53 27.10 -2.45
CA ASP A 716 31.26 28.50 -2.75
C ASP A 716 30.09 28.59 -3.72
N VAL A 717 29.01 29.25 -3.29
CA VAL A 717 27.77 29.43 -4.07
C VAL A 717 27.73 30.85 -4.65
N SER A 718 27.63 30.97 -5.97
CA SER A 718 27.69 32.29 -6.63
C SER A 718 26.45 33.14 -6.34
N LEU A 719 26.66 34.43 -6.02
CA LEU A 719 25.61 35.46 -5.93
C LEU A 719 25.31 36.13 -7.27
N SER A 720 26.31 36.17 -8.15
CA SER A 720 26.19 36.77 -9.47
C SER A 720 25.23 35.96 -10.34
N PRO A 721 24.32 36.59 -11.12
CA PRO A 721 23.50 35.91 -12.10
C PRO A 721 24.39 35.04 -13.00
N SER A 722 24.30 33.74 -12.80
CA SER A 722 25.18 32.77 -13.45
C SER A 722 24.47 32.22 -14.69
N LEU A 723 25.24 31.75 -15.68
CA LEU A 723 24.68 31.06 -16.85
C LEU A 723 23.79 31.95 -17.74
N THR A 724 24.09 33.26 -17.81
CA THR A 724 23.35 34.21 -18.68
C THR A 724 23.90 34.22 -20.11
N ASN A 725 25.13 33.77 -20.31
CA ASN A 725 25.76 33.75 -21.63
C ASN A 725 25.47 32.40 -22.35
N PRO A 726 24.82 32.40 -23.53
CA PRO A 726 24.37 31.20 -24.24
C PRO A 726 25.45 30.27 -24.81
N THR A 727 26.68 30.37 -24.34
CA THR A 727 27.78 29.45 -24.65
C THR A 727 28.73 29.23 -23.48
N GLU A 728 28.34 29.69 -22.28
CA GLU A 728 29.13 29.55 -21.06
C GLU A 728 29.42 28.06 -20.80
N GLN A 729 30.69 27.74 -20.54
CA GLN A 729 31.09 26.37 -20.23
C GLN A 729 30.76 26.05 -18.78
N ILE A 730 30.17 24.87 -18.59
CA ILE A 730 29.75 24.36 -17.29
C ILE A 730 30.19 22.91 -17.14
N ALA A 731 30.13 22.39 -15.93
CA ALA A 731 30.08 20.95 -15.69
C ALA A 731 28.95 20.56 -14.76
N ILE A 732 28.42 19.37 -15.02
CA ILE A 732 27.52 18.66 -14.12
C ILE A 732 28.35 17.64 -13.36
N ILE A 733 28.28 17.67 -12.03
CA ILE A 733 28.89 16.65 -11.17
C ILE A 733 27.76 15.91 -10.47
N GLY A 734 27.70 14.60 -10.66
CA GLY A 734 26.68 13.76 -10.04
C GLY A 734 26.76 12.29 -10.43
N TYR A 735 25.69 11.57 -10.12
CA TYR A 735 25.65 10.11 -10.22
C TYR A 735 24.61 9.69 -11.25
N PRO A 736 25.03 9.19 -12.43
CA PRO A 736 24.11 8.58 -13.39
C PRO A 736 23.72 7.17 -12.94
N ALA A 737 22.44 6.95 -12.70
CA ALA A 737 21.80 5.66 -12.52
C ALA A 737 21.62 4.91 -13.85
N GLN A 738 21.43 3.61 -13.75
CA GLN A 738 21.15 2.76 -14.90
C GLN A 738 19.75 3.10 -15.46
N PRO A 739 19.62 3.38 -16.77
CA PRO A 739 18.34 3.74 -17.34
C PRO A 739 17.39 2.53 -17.39
N ASN A 740 16.20 2.68 -16.81
CA ASN A 740 15.09 1.73 -17.01
C ASN A 740 14.47 1.99 -18.39
N LEU A 741 14.81 1.18 -19.39
CA LEU A 741 14.22 1.16 -20.75
C LEU A 741 13.93 2.56 -21.34
N ILE A 742 14.87 3.11 -22.11
CA ILE A 742 14.72 4.43 -22.75
C ILE A 742 13.64 4.36 -23.84
N ARG A 743 12.48 4.94 -23.56
CA ARG A 743 11.35 5.06 -24.51
C ARG A 743 11.30 6.49 -25.04
N ILE A 744 11.39 6.66 -26.37
CA ILE A 744 11.35 7.97 -27.02
C ILE A 744 10.08 8.07 -27.87
N GLY A 745 9.19 9.01 -27.51
CA GLY A 745 7.94 9.28 -28.25
C GLY A 745 6.73 8.44 -27.78
N THR A 746 5.65 8.46 -28.56
CA THR A 746 4.39 7.73 -28.26
C THR A 746 4.41 6.27 -28.70
N THR A 747 5.45 5.81 -29.39
CA THR A 747 5.61 4.41 -29.84
C THR A 747 6.58 3.68 -28.93
N ASN A 748 6.31 2.40 -28.67
CA ASN A 748 7.07 1.54 -27.75
C ASN A 748 8.43 1.09 -28.33
N LYS A 749 9.09 1.91 -29.16
CA LYS A 749 10.38 1.60 -29.79
C LYS A 749 11.54 2.14 -28.96
N VAL A 750 12.49 1.24 -28.67
CA VAL A 750 13.79 1.56 -28.06
C VAL A 750 14.70 2.11 -29.16
N ASP A 751 15.31 3.28 -28.93
CA ASP A 751 16.33 3.83 -29.83
C ASP A 751 17.69 3.18 -29.50
N TYR A 752 18.03 2.13 -30.26
CA TYR A 752 19.30 1.41 -30.10
C TYR A 752 20.52 2.30 -30.29
N GLU A 753 20.43 3.39 -31.06
CA GLU A 753 21.55 4.34 -31.25
C GLU A 753 21.86 5.11 -29.94
N VAL A 754 20.81 5.44 -29.17
CA VAL A 754 20.96 6.06 -27.85
C VAL A 754 21.48 5.05 -26.84
N MET A 755 21.00 3.80 -26.87
CA MET A 755 21.50 2.75 -25.98
C MET A 755 22.96 2.40 -26.26
N ASP A 756 23.36 2.25 -27.52
CA ASP A 756 24.75 2.03 -27.93
C ASP A 756 25.64 3.20 -27.48
N ARG A 757 25.12 4.44 -27.58
CA ARG A 757 25.87 5.62 -27.14
C ARG A 757 26.00 5.70 -25.62
N LEU A 758 24.97 5.35 -24.86
CA LEU A 758 25.06 5.31 -23.40
C LEU A 758 25.93 4.15 -22.92
N GLN A 759 25.89 3.01 -23.59
CA GLN A 759 26.84 1.91 -23.37
C GLN A 759 28.27 2.34 -23.70
N ALA A 760 28.48 3.12 -24.76
CA ALA A 760 29.79 3.69 -25.07
C ALA A 760 30.22 4.78 -24.06
N ILE A 761 29.28 5.43 -23.37
CA ILE A 761 29.60 6.51 -22.44
C ILE A 761 29.83 6.00 -21.01
N PHE A 762 28.98 5.13 -20.53
CA PHE A 762 28.93 4.66 -19.13
C PHE A 762 29.27 3.16 -19.00
N GLY A 763 29.21 2.37 -20.08
CA GLY A 763 29.44 0.93 -20.01
C GLY A 763 28.47 0.24 -19.03
N ALA A 764 29.03 -0.41 -18.02
CA ALA A 764 28.31 -1.00 -16.88
C ALA A 764 28.44 -0.19 -15.59
N ASP A 765 29.16 0.95 -15.61
CA ASP A 765 29.63 1.69 -14.44
C ASP A 765 28.61 2.76 -13.99
N TYR A 766 27.36 2.37 -13.85
CA TYR A 766 26.29 3.23 -13.32
C TYR A 766 26.37 3.34 -11.79
N GLY A 767 25.85 4.43 -11.23
CA GLY A 767 25.82 4.66 -9.79
C GLY A 767 27.14 5.16 -9.19
N SER A 768 28.18 5.33 -10.01
CA SER A 768 29.47 5.99 -9.73
C SER A 768 29.41 7.50 -10.02
N LYS A 769 30.39 8.27 -9.54
CA LYS A 769 30.49 9.72 -9.71
C LYS A 769 31.09 10.11 -11.06
N TYR A 770 30.44 11.04 -11.75
CA TYR A 770 30.85 11.55 -13.05
C TYR A 770 30.97 13.08 -13.08
N PHE A 771 31.89 13.55 -13.92
CA PHE A 771 32.06 14.94 -14.32
C PHE A 771 31.69 15.07 -15.80
N SER A 772 30.58 15.75 -16.08
CA SER A 772 30.03 15.92 -17.43
C SER A 772 30.15 17.38 -17.89
N PRO A 773 31.17 17.74 -18.67
CA PRO A 773 31.29 19.09 -19.20
C PRO A 773 30.26 19.36 -20.32
N GLY A 774 29.79 20.60 -20.39
CA GLY A 774 28.88 21.07 -21.42
C GLY A 774 28.82 22.58 -21.49
N LYS A 775 27.76 23.07 -22.15
CA LYS A 775 27.52 24.50 -22.34
C LYS A 775 26.08 24.84 -22.05
N VAL A 776 25.86 26.07 -21.61
CA VAL A 776 24.54 26.69 -21.63
C VAL A 776 24.09 26.82 -23.09
N ILE A 777 22.81 26.56 -23.36
CA ILE A 777 22.23 26.67 -24.71
C ILE A 777 20.96 27.54 -24.67
N VAL A 778 20.60 28.13 -25.81
CA VAL A 778 19.30 28.79 -26.00
C VAL A 778 18.33 27.78 -26.58
N ALA A 779 17.30 27.42 -25.83
CA ALA A 779 16.21 26.59 -26.34
C ALA A 779 14.87 27.30 -26.12
N PRO A 780 13.99 27.37 -27.14
CA PRO A 780 12.70 28.02 -27.01
C PRO A 780 11.69 27.03 -26.43
N PHE A 781 11.43 27.09 -25.12
CA PHE A 781 10.35 26.33 -24.51
C PHE A 781 9.29 27.26 -23.92
N PRO A 782 8.02 27.17 -24.36
CA PRO A 782 6.93 27.84 -23.67
C PRO A 782 6.76 27.24 -22.27
N GLY A 783 6.69 28.08 -21.23
CA GLY A 783 6.35 27.66 -19.86
C GLY A 783 7.49 27.51 -18.85
N VAL A 784 8.74 27.85 -19.18
CA VAL A 784 9.82 28.03 -18.18
C VAL A 784 9.58 29.28 -17.34
N ILE A 785 9.95 29.27 -16.04
CA ILE A 785 10.01 30.52 -15.26
C ILE A 785 11.08 31.43 -15.89
N PRO A 786 10.74 32.59 -16.46
CA PRO A 786 11.72 33.49 -17.02
C PRO A 786 12.74 33.89 -15.94
N GLY A 787 14.03 33.69 -16.21
CA GLY A 787 15.11 34.07 -15.31
C GLY A 787 15.61 32.96 -14.36
N ILE A 788 14.80 31.97 -13.98
CA ILE A 788 15.22 30.94 -12.98
C ILE A 788 15.73 29.66 -13.63
N THR A 789 15.10 29.22 -14.71
CA THR A 789 15.50 27.99 -15.39
C THR A 789 16.51 28.31 -16.49
N ARG A 790 17.58 27.51 -16.57
CA ARG A 790 18.57 27.53 -17.65
C ARG A 790 18.63 26.17 -18.32
N VAL A 791 18.97 26.20 -19.61
CA VAL A 791 19.10 24.99 -20.43
C VAL A 791 20.57 24.76 -20.74
N HIS A 792 21.03 23.51 -20.64
CA HIS A 792 22.38 23.10 -21.00
C HIS A 792 22.39 21.80 -21.80
N ASP A 793 23.55 21.48 -22.39
CA ASP A 793 23.73 20.30 -23.24
C ASP A 793 24.70 19.25 -22.67
N ALA A 794 25.17 19.44 -21.43
CA ALA A 794 25.97 18.42 -20.73
C ALA A 794 25.19 17.10 -20.60
N THR A 795 25.91 15.98 -20.69
CA THR A 795 25.33 14.62 -20.63
C THR A 795 24.86 14.28 -19.22
N THR A 796 23.57 13.99 -19.07
CA THR A 796 22.95 13.52 -17.82
C THR A 796 22.07 12.29 -18.08
N LEU A 797 21.81 11.52 -17.04
CA LEU A 797 20.94 10.33 -17.03
C LEU A 797 20.16 10.25 -15.72
N GLY A 798 19.16 9.35 -15.69
CA GLY A 798 18.44 8.90 -14.48
C GLY A 798 19.30 9.05 -13.23
N GLY A 799 18.88 9.76 -12.18
CA GLY A 799 19.65 9.88 -10.93
C GLY A 799 20.66 11.05 -10.87
N CYS A 800 20.91 11.74 -11.99
CA CYS A 800 21.65 13.01 -11.96
C CYS A 800 20.81 14.15 -11.36
N SER A 801 19.54 13.93 -11.06
CA SER A 801 18.66 14.93 -10.48
C SER A 801 19.20 15.35 -9.11
N GLY A 802 19.42 16.65 -8.95
CA GLY A 802 20.05 17.25 -7.78
C GLY A 802 21.56 17.47 -7.94
N SER A 803 22.11 17.17 -9.12
CA SER A 803 23.53 17.38 -9.43
C SER A 803 23.92 18.86 -9.39
N LEU A 804 25.18 19.06 -9.00
CA LEU A 804 25.84 20.35 -9.02
C LEU A 804 26.06 20.80 -10.46
N VAL A 805 25.60 22.01 -10.79
CA VAL A 805 26.03 22.73 -12.00
C VAL A 805 27.07 23.77 -11.61
N ALA A 806 28.31 23.55 -12.05
CA ALA A 806 29.43 24.44 -11.78
C ALA A 806 29.83 25.24 -13.03
N SER A 807 30.02 26.55 -12.89
CA SER A 807 30.52 27.41 -13.98
C SER A 807 32.04 27.30 -14.11
N PHE A 808 32.57 27.26 -15.34
CA PHE A 808 34.02 27.26 -15.58
C PHE A 808 34.67 28.64 -15.34
N ALA A 809 33.88 29.68 -15.06
CA ALA A 809 34.40 30.95 -14.57
C ALA A 809 35.25 30.72 -13.31
N LYS A 810 36.36 31.46 -13.17
CA LYS A 810 37.23 31.32 -12.00
C LYS A 810 36.79 32.28 -10.88
N PRO A 811 36.60 31.82 -9.64
CA PRO A 811 36.64 30.42 -9.19
C PRO A 811 35.39 29.61 -9.61
N MET A 812 35.54 28.29 -9.77
CA MET A 812 34.48 27.38 -10.23
C MET A 812 33.41 27.20 -9.13
N ASN A 813 32.48 28.13 -9.08
CA ASN A 813 31.44 28.20 -8.05
C ASN A 813 30.21 27.36 -8.43
N ALA A 814 29.45 26.95 -7.41
CA ALA A 814 28.13 26.36 -7.61
C ALA A 814 27.18 27.44 -8.17
N ALA A 815 26.63 27.17 -9.37
CA ALA A 815 25.87 28.14 -10.14
C ALA A 815 24.40 27.76 -10.29
N ALA A 816 24.10 26.47 -10.44
CA ALA A 816 22.74 25.97 -10.60
C ALA A 816 22.56 24.55 -10.04
N LEU A 817 21.31 24.12 -9.94
CA LEU A 817 20.85 22.80 -9.53
C LEU A 817 20.19 22.10 -10.72
N HIS A 818 20.75 20.99 -11.20
CA HIS A 818 20.15 20.20 -12.29
C HIS A 818 18.88 19.49 -11.82
N PHE A 819 17.84 19.40 -12.65
CA PHE A 819 16.56 18.79 -12.26
C PHE A 819 15.82 17.98 -13.34
N GLY A 820 16.38 17.84 -14.55
CA GLY A 820 15.77 17.01 -15.59
C GLY A 820 16.16 17.39 -17.00
N GLY A 821 15.53 16.79 -18.00
CA GLY A 821 15.87 17.03 -19.40
C GLY A 821 14.87 16.52 -20.42
N ALA A 822 15.05 16.95 -21.66
CA ALA A 822 14.30 16.51 -22.84
C ALA A 822 15.29 15.98 -23.89
N PHE A 823 15.12 14.72 -24.30
CA PHE A 823 16.01 14.04 -25.26
C PHE A 823 16.19 14.84 -26.55
N ARG A 824 17.45 15.00 -26.97
CA ARG A 824 17.85 15.79 -28.15
C ARG A 824 17.39 17.26 -28.14
N SER A 825 17.03 17.80 -26.98
CA SER A 825 16.50 19.15 -26.86
C SER A 825 17.24 19.99 -25.82
N GLY A 826 17.41 19.49 -24.60
CA GLY A 826 18.15 20.21 -23.57
C GLY A 826 17.91 19.66 -22.17
N ASN A 827 18.86 19.91 -21.27
CA ASN A 827 18.78 19.61 -19.85
C ASN A 827 18.51 20.89 -19.05
N TYR A 828 17.73 20.80 -17.98
CA TYR A 828 17.22 21.93 -17.21
C TYR A 828 17.90 22.05 -15.85
N ALA A 829 18.18 23.29 -15.43
CA ALA A 829 18.71 23.59 -14.12
C ALA A 829 18.10 24.88 -13.54
N HIS A 830 17.87 24.90 -12.23
CA HIS A 830 17.47 26.09 -11.48
C HIS A 830 18.71 26.86 -11.04
N THR A 831 18.82 28.12 -11.41
CA THR A 831 19.95 28.95 -10.99
C THR A 831 19.84 29.35 -9.53
N LEU A 832 20.94 29.23 -8.79
CA LEU A 832 20.97 29.47 -7.35
C LEU A 832 20.74 30.95 -6.96
N PRO A 833 21.29 31.95 -7.69
CA PRO A 833 20.99 33.36 -7.42
C PRO A 833 19.50 33.69 -7.53
N GLU A 834 18.81 33.16 -8.52
CA GLU A 834 17.39 33.43 -8.73
C GLU A 834 16.52 32.68 -7.71
N LEU A 835 16.87 31.45 -7.32
CA LEU A 835 16.23 30.80 -6.16
C LEU A 835 16.38 31.63 -4.89
N LYS A 836 17.56 32.23 -4.65
CA LYS A 836 17.78 33.17 -3.55
C LYS A 836 16.87 34.38 -3.64
N SER A 837 16.70 34.95 -4.83
CA SER A 837 15.81 36.11 -5.04
C SER A 837 14.34 35.83 -4.75
N LEU A 838 13.91 34.57 -4.84
CA LEU A 838 12.58 34.11 -4.42
C LEU A 838 12.45 33.88 -2.91
N GLY A 839 13.50 34.13 -2.12
CA GLY A 839 13.53 33.82 -0.69
C GLY A 839 13.71 32.33 -0.38
N PHE A 840 14.05 31.49 -1.37
CA PHE A 840 14.23 30.04 -1.15
C PHE A 840 15.38 29.71 -0.19
N PHE A 841 16.30 30.62 0.10
CA PHE A 841 17.39 30.37 1.05
C PHE A 841 17.29 31.20 2.33
N ASP A 842 16.16 31.87 2.56
CA ASP A 842 15.98 32.75 3.72
C ASP A 842 16.11 31.98 5.03
N GLY A 843 16.96 32.50 5.93
CA GLY A 843 17.25 31.87 7.23
C GLY A 843 18.26 30.72 7.18
N LEU A 844 18.81 30.36 6.00
CA LEU A 844 19.79 29.28 5.86
C LEU A 844 21.22 29.82 5.71
N ALA A 845 22.17 29.20 6.43
CA ALA A 845 23.58 29.55 6.41
C ALA A 845 24.31 28.93 5.20
N ILE A 846 24.01 29.46 4.01
CA ILE A 846 24.64 29.07 2.74
C ILE A 846 25.93 29.86 2.52
N ASN A 847 26.98 29.19 2.02
CA ASN A 847 28.29 29.79 1.76
C ASN A 847 28.30 30.61 0.45
N TRP A 848 27.68 31.78 0.50
CA TRP A 848 27.57 32.69 -0.65
C TRP A 848 28.86 33.46 -0.92
N VAL A 849 29.27 33.52 -2.19
CA VAL A 849 30.38 34.35 -2.67
C VAL A 849 29.91 35.32 -3.78
N PRO A 850 30.48 36.54 -3.86
CA PRO A 850 30.15 37.52 -4.91
C PRO A 850 30.22 36.97 -6.34
#